data_AF-A0A534LHZ3-F1
#
_entry.id   AF-A0A534LHZ3-F1
#
_cell.length_a   1.000
_cell.length_b   1.000
_cell.length_c   1.000
_cell.angle_alpha   90.00
_cell.angle_beta   90.00
_cell.angle_gamma   90.00
#
_symmetry.space_group_name_H-M   'P 1'
#
loop_
_entity.id
_entity.type
_entity.pdbx_description
1 polymer ?
#
loop_
_entity_poly.entity_id
_entity_poly.type
_entity_poly.pdbx_seq_one_letter_code
_entity_poly.pdbx_strand_id
1 'polypeptide(L)'
;MGSARPALFALVLVLLLFWSVLPPTVGQGSTGHLVVSTDYELFGTSDLRGGGHVTWTLTGDKATDLRMKILHMFDEYPTIPRGFTFAFASPGTANHNSRLDATEGVRYTDLLEDLLEASGRGTSAQYVEMYPFDLRDKVSDAATSFNRSTDGLAGTDANATAPVEIRFLFEANITTTEGRVPLATRALVNALYEGFSYRAVQSPSLAGSGAYPGSWPFLPENGWHVTTVGGRQAFWAGNDTTSRYDNNVDASSSTSADPALAAGLPFDFRFASRAWATFNYTGTVNGPGDYLRIEYAHPPAYTDWTNLSFGASANLPSTAPGVWSSETVNLTRLLGQTARLRLRFHSDTAGTASGFYVRDFDVRAPASYTGEVVESDTHYLIGTLSFWGPSVDRGGINLIRTPGGELLTYGATWDPSNVPSDSIYFRTFDVPENPQVLFGVMLVACYAISRLQEGAYQRFRDSYPAEYRPRVYRAKWFHRAGKAGIGVLILFYFVPTALWVIGIRAVVTGLIYWILSLTLVLMLGFVTRTYYKQHLGEAPPPVVEEEVTVVRKIISPAPSPEASPVVGHCTHCLKEIHESDRTYRCTCGALFHFSCASGLMRCPNCRKPIAAGVLSERKQVSLRCESCGELQTVFEGTDPRALTCANCGGRLRHLDVGKRYLIVANNPAIAITWMRDLVKGGKPALIMTHAAPERLRLEFGVKKAPIVQISERASGAIAPKDLDPAGLRAILPFAREGKGGAILYDGLDEVIAEGSLADVIRFLRKANDMAFVHGVTVIARVTPGRLADADLKRLNGEFDEFLDLSAQL
;
A
#
# COMPACT_ATOMS: atom_id res chain seq x y z
N MET A 1 -32.49 31.23 16.94
CA MET A 1 -32.02 30.81 15.61
C MET A 1 -30.61 30.22 15.74
N GLY A 2 -30.51 28.91 15.95
CA GLY A 2 -29.24 28.20 16.11
C GLY A 2 -28.50 28.14 14.77
N SER A 3 -27.24 28.55 14.75
CA SER A 3 -26.47 28.69 13.51
C SER A 3 -26.22 27.34 12.84
N ALA A 4 -26.84 27.09 11.69
CA ALA A 4 -26.56 25.97 10.79
C ALA A 4 -25.15 26.03 10.15
N ARG A 5 -24.43 27.14 10.31
CA ARG A 5 -23.13 27.43 9.67
C ARG A 5 -21.95 26.52 10.08
N PRO A 6 -21.76 26.10 11.35
CA PRO A 6 -20.67 25.20 11.71
C PRO A 6 -20.90 23.78 11.18
N ALA A 7 -22.15 23.31 11.17
CA ALA A 7 -22.52 22.03 10.59
C ALA A 7 -22.33 22.02 9.07
N LEU A 8 -22.66 23.14 8.39
CA LEU A 8 -22.41 23.30 6.96
C LEU A 8 -20.90 23.27 6.65
N PHE A 9 -20.06 23.94 7.44
CA PHE A 9 -18.61 23.91 7.25
C PHE A 9 -18.01 22.52 7.53
N ALA A 10 -18.48 21.82 8.56
CA ALA A 10 -18.06 20.44 8.83
C ALA A 10 -18.52 19.49 7.72
N LEU A 11 -19.74 19.66 7.22
CA LEU A 11 -20.29 18.90 6.09
C LEU A 11 -19.52 19.17 4.80
N VAL A 12 -19.16 20.42 4.52
CA VAL A 12 -18.33 20.80 3.37
C VAL A 12 -16.92 20.23 3.52
N LEU A 13 -16.30 20.30 4.71
CA LEU A 13 -14.98 19.70 4.96
C LEU A 13 -15.01 18.17 4.78
N VAL A 14 -16.06 17.51 5.29
CA VAL A 14 -16.28 16.07 5.11
C VAL A 14 -16.56 15.74 3.66
N LEU A 15 -17.37 16.53 2.94
CA LEU A 15 -17.63 16.36 1.50
C LEU A 15 -16.37 16.58 0.66
N LEU A 16 -15.52 17.55 1.01
CA LEU A 16 -14.25 17.80 0.34
C LEU A 16 -13.27 16.65 0.56
N LEU A 17 -13.20 16.12 1.79
CA LEU A 17 -12.41 14.91 2.12
C LEU A 17 -13.00 13.64 1.49
N PHE A 18 -14.30 13.58 1.28
CA PHE A 18 -14.99 12.43 0.67
C PHE A 18 -14.87 12.43 -0.85
N TRP A 19 -14.94 13.60 -1.49
CA TRP A 19 -14.77 13.75 -2.94
C TRP A 19 -13.32 13.71 -3.39
N SER A 20 -12.36 13.96 -2.49
CA SER A 20 -10.92 13.85 -2.79
C SER A 20 -10.40 12.40 -2.86
N VAL A 21 -11.23 11.41 -2.53
CA VAL A 21 -10.87 9.98 -2.48
C VAL A 21 -11.57 9.17 -3.58
N LEU A 22 -12.54 9.75 -4.29
CA LEU A 22 -13.25 9.05 -5.36
C LEU A 22 -12.53 9.30 -6.70
N PRO A 23 -11.98 8.26 -7.36
CA PRO A 23 -11.51 8.41 -8.73
C PRO A 23 -12.69 8.82 -9.62
N PRO A 24 -12.46 9.61 -10.69
CA PRO A 24 -13.50 9.91 -11.65
C PRO A 24 -14.09 8.59 -12.17
N THR A 25 -15.40 8.47 -12.06
CA THR A 25 -16.15 7.35 -12.66
C THR A 25 -16.02 7.48 -14.17
N VAL A 26 -15.18 6.64 -14.78
CA VAL A 26 -15.09 6.55 -16.24
C VAL A 26 -16.32 5.79 -16.73
N GLY A 27 -17.09 6.42 -17.62
CA GLY A 27 -18.24 5.81 -18.25
C GLY A 27 -17.82 4.59 -19.06
N GLN A 28 -18.55 3.49 -18.93
CA GLN A 28 -18.35 2.28 -19.73
C GLN A 28 -18.70 2.57 -21.19
N GLY A 29 -17.70 2.94 -22.00
CA GLY A 29 -17.81 2.93 -23.45
C GLY A 29 -17.98 1.50 -23.97
N SER A 30 -18.70 1.32 -25.07
CA SER A 30 -19.04 0.01 -25.64
C SER A 30 -17.84 -0.81 -26.14
N THR A 31 -16.65 -0.22 -26.24
CA THR A 31 -15.43 -0.83 -26.82
C THR A 31 -14.46 -1.42 -25.78
N GLY A 32 -14.78 -1.33 -24.49
CA GLY A 32 -13.88 -1.77 -23.41
C GLY A 32 -12.65 -0.88 -23.22
N HIS A 33 -11.99 -0.99 -22.07
CA HIS A 33 -10.78 -0.23 -21.70
C HIS A 33 -9.87 -1.05 -20.77
N LEU A 34 -8.63 -0.58 -20.60
CA LEU A 34 -7.65 -1.09 -19.63
C LEU A 34 -7.57 -0.12 -18.46
N VAL A 35 -7.79 -0.62 -17.24
CA VAL A 35 -7.45 0.10 -16.00
C VAL A 35 -6.14 -0.47 -15.46
N VAL A 36 -5.19 0.39 -15.15
CA VAL A 36 -3.97 0.04 -14.41
C VAL A 36 -4.00 0.77 -13.09
N SER A 37 -4.12 0.00 -12.00
CA SER A 37 -4.11 0.53 -10.65
C SER A 37 -2.82 0.13 -9.96
N THR A 38 -2.07 1.08 -9.42
CA THR A 38 -0.81 0.80 -8.71
C THR A 38 -0.81 1.42 -7.34
N ASP A 39 -0.65 0.60 -6.31
CA ASP A 39 -0.48 1.08 -4.94
C ASP A 39 0.97 0.88 -4.52
N TYR A 40 1.68 1.98 -4.30
CA TYR A 40 3.05 2.04 -3.82
C TYR A 40 3.07 2.28 -2.32
N GLU A 41 3.64 1.36 -1.56
CA GLU A 41 3.81 1.43 -0.11
C GLU A 41 5.30 1.50 0.22
N LEU A 42 5.83 2.72 0.39
CA LEU A 42 7.25 2.94 0.65
C LEU A 42 7.48 3.53 2.04
N PHE A 43 8.50 3.00 2.72
CA PHE A 43 8.83 3.33 4.10
C PHE A 43 10.33 3.62 4.23
N GLY A 44 10.70 4.65 4.98
CA GLY A 44 12.10 4.99 5.21
C GLY A 44 12.33 6.48 5.46
N THR A 45 13.53 6.84 5.88
CA THR A 45 13.90 8.25 6.11
C THR A 45 14.49 8.88 4.85
N SER A 46 15.62 8.37 4.36
CA SER A 46 16.29 8.84 3.15
C SER A 46 16.25 7.85 1.99
N ASP A 47 16.31 6.55 2.31
CA ASP A 47 16.28 5.46 1.34
C ASP A 47 14.95 4.74 1.50
N LEU A 48 13.95 5.17 0.74
CA LEU A 48 12.63 4.58 0.78
C LEU A 48 12.66 3.24 0.08
N ARG A 49 12.22 2.23 0.83
CA ARG A 49 12.03 0.88 0.32
C ARG A 49 10.66 0.40 0.75
N GLY A 50 10.11 -0.52 0.01
CA GLY A 50 8.87 -1.16 0.39
C GLY A 50 8.40 -2.00 -0.76
N GLY A 51 7.12 -1.87 -1.06
CA GLY A 51 6.52 -2.63 -2.12
C GLY A 51 5.18 -2.07 -2.48
N GLY A 52 4.28 -2.95 -2.87
CA GLY A 52 3.00 -2.54 -3.39
C GLY A 52 2.34 -3.63 -4.17
N HIS A 53 1.29 -3.24 -4.88
CA HIS A 53 0.67 -4.12 -5.84
C HIS A 53 0.21 -3.35 -7.06
N VAL A 54 0.21 -4.05 -8.18
CA VAL A 54 -0.30 -3.58 -9.46
C VAL A 54 -1.47 -4.47 -9.86
N THR A 55 -2.55 -3.85 -10.30
CA THR A 55 -3.75 -4.52 -10.79
C THR A 55 -4.07 -4.02 -12.20
N TRP A 56 -4.09 -4.94 -13.15
CA TRP A 56 -4.60 -4.69 -14.50
C TRP A 56 -6.04 -5.20 -14.59
N THR A 57 -6.96 -4.35 -15.02
CA THR A 57 -8.35 -4.74 -15.30
C THR A 57 -8.68 -4.42 -16.75
N LEU A 58 -8.98 -5.43 -17.55
CA LEU A 58 -9.41 -5.28 -18.94
C LEU A 58 -10.89 -5.59 -19.05
N THR A 59 -11.62 -4.78 -19.83
CA THR A 59 -13.06 -4.94 -20.05
C THR A 59 -13.40 -5.01 -21.54
N GLY A 60 -14.56 -5.58 -21.86
CA GLY A 60 -15.07 -5.65 -23.24
C GLY A 60 -14.10 -6.28 -24.23
N ASP A 61 -13.98 -5.69 -25.43
CA ASP A 61 -13.14 -6.19 -26.52
C ASP A 61 -11.65 -6.30 -26.13
N LYS A 62 -11.19 -5.51 -25.15
CA LYS A 62 -9.79 -5.55 -24.66
C LYS A 62 -9.51 -6.78 -23.82
N ALA A 63 -10.50 -7.23 -23.03
CA ALA A 63 -10.42 -8.48 -22.30
C ALA A 63 -10.38 -9.66 -23.28
N THR A 64 -11.23 -9.63 -24.31
CA THR A 64 -11.28 -10.63 -25.38
C THR A 64 -9.97 -10.70 -26.17
N ASP A 65 -9.39 -9.55 -26.57
CA ASP A 65 -8.11 -9.50 -27.28
C ASP A 65 -6.97 -10.17 -26.48
N LEU A 66 -6.86 -9.87 -25.18
CA LEU A 66 -5.84 -10.48 -24.34
C LEU A 66 -6.04 -11.99 -24.20
N ARG A 67 -7.28 -12.45 -23.94
CA ARG A 67 -7.59 -13.90 -23.89
C ARG A 67 -7.23 -14.60 -25.18
N MET A 68 -7.59 -14.02 -26.33
CA MET A 68 -7.29 -14.59 -27.63
C MET A 68 -5.79 -14.74 -27.88
N LYS A 69 -4.99 -13.76 -27.47
CA LYS A 69 -3.53 -13.85 -27.56
C LYS A 69 -2.97 -14.92 -26.62
N ILE A 70 -3.48 -15.04 -25.40
CA ILE A 70 -3.05 -16.10 -24.50
C ILE A 70 -3.44 -17.48 -25.08
N LEU A 71 -4.67 -17.66 -25.56
CA LEU A 71 -5.11 -18.90 -26.20
C LEU A 71 -4.24 -19.25 -27.41
N HIS A 72 -4.08 -18.35 -28.37
CA HIS A 72 -3.27 -18.61 -29.56
C HIS A 72 -1.80 -18.94 -29.24
N MET A 73 -1.25 -18.38 -28.14
CA MET A 73 0.14 -18.65 -27.78
C MET A 73 0.30 -19.94 -26.96
N PHE A 74 -0.59 -20.19 -25.99
CA PHE A 74 -0.40 -21.22 -24.97
C PHE A 74 -1.24 -22.48 -25.20
N ASP A 75 -2.37 -22.38 -25.90
CA ASP A 75 -3.22 -23.53 -26.27
C ASP A 75 -2.81 -24.14 -27.63
N GLU A 76 -2.45 -23.30 -28.62
CA GLU A 76 -2.14 -23.78 -29.98
C GLU A 76 -0.68 -24.23 -30.18
N TYR A 77 0.28 -23.60 -29.50
CA TYR A 77 1.70 -23.93 -29.72
C TYR A 77 2.21 -24.89 -28.64
N PRO A 78 2.76 -26.08 -29.02
CA PRO A 78 3.42 -26.95 -28.04
C PRO A 78 4.76 -26.38 -27.54
N THR A 79 5.32 -25.43 -28.29
CA THR A 79 6.55 -24.69 -27.97
C THR A 79 6.46 -23.34 -28.67
N ILE A 80 6.77 -22.24 -27.95
CA ILE A 80 6.68 -20.88 -28.50
C ILE A 80 7.63 -20.78 -29.72
N PRO A 81 7.13 -20.42 -30.91
CA PRO A 81 7.94 -20.38 -32.13
C PRO A 81 9.09 -19.39 -32.06
N ARG A 82 10.14 -19.65 -32.84
CA ARG A 82 11.24 -18.70 -33.01
C ARG A 82 10.73 -17.36 -33.56
N GLY A 83 11.22 -16.28 -32.96
CA GLY A 83 10.90 -14.91 -33.32
C GLY A 83 10.03 -14.19 -32.29
N PHE A 84 9.29 -14.92 -31.46
CA PHE A 84 8.68 -14.34 -30.27
C PHE A 84 9.72 -14.08 -29.17
N THR A 85 9.40 -13.15 -28.27
CA THR A 85 10.25 -12.75 -27.13
C THR A 85 10.70 -13.96 -26.29
N PHE A 86 9.80 -14.94 -26.10
CA PHE A 86 10.03 -16.14 -25.30
C PHE A 86 10.16 -17.42 -26.16
N ALA A 87 10.77 -17.29 -27.34
CA ALA A 87 11.01 -18.42 -28.22
C ALA A 87 11.60 -19.63 -27.49
N PHE A 88 11.14 -20.83 -27.86
CA PHE A 88 11.54 -22.12 -27.30
C PHE A 88 11.06 -22.43 -25.87
N ALA A 89 10.40 -21.49 -25.19
CA ALA A 89 9.69 -21.82 -23.96
C ALA A 89 8.53 -22.79 -24.28
N SER A 90 8.34 -23.81 -23.42
CA SER A 90 7.19 -24.71 -23.53
C SER A 90 6.02 -24.14 -22.73
N PRO A 91 4.93 -23.70 -23.39
CA PRO A 91 3.75 -23.20 -22.71
C PRO A 91 2.93 -24.33 -22.03
N GLY A 92 3.24 -25.60 -22.32
CA GLY A 92 2.54 -26.76 -21.78
C GLY A 92 2.21 -27.78 -22.87
N THR A 93 1.31 -28.70 -22.56
CA THR A 93 0.74 -29.63 -23.56
C THR A 93 -0.30 -28.86 -24.36
N ALA A 94 0.04 -28.44 -25.59
CA ALA A 94 -0.92 -27.85 -26.52
C ALA A 94 -2.09 -28.83 -26.69
N ASN A 95 -3.26 -28.44 -26.21
CA ASN A 95 -4.41 -29.31 -26.11
C ASN A 95 -5.50 -28.91 -27.11
N HIS A 96 -5.39 -27.70 -27.67
CA HIS A 96 -6.25 -27.13 -28.70
C HIS A 96 -7.74 -27.15 -28.32
N ASN A 97 -8.06 -27.04 -27.03
CA ASN A 97 -9.43 -27.10 -26.55
C ASN A 97 -10.15 -25.74 -26.66
N SER A 98 -9.46 -24.69 -27.13
CA SER A 98 -9.97 -23.32 -27.26
C SER A 98 -10.43 -22.71 -25.93
N ARG A 99 -9.88 -23.19 -24.81
CA ARG A 99 -10.23 -22.78 -23.46
C ARG A 99 -8.96 -22.58 -22.64
N LEU A 100 -8.89 -21.46 -21.94
CA LEU A 100 -7.71 -21.08 -21.18
C LEU A 100 -7.66 -21.87 -19.87
N ASP A 101 -6.84 -22.90 -19.85
CA ASP A 101 -6.67 -23.72 -18.66
C ASP A 101 -5.77 -23.02 -17.63
N ALA A 102 -5.91 -23.38 -16.36
CA ALA A 102 -5.15 -22.72 -15.30
C ALA A 102 -3.63 -22.86 -15.50
N THR A 103 -3.16 -23.98 -16.05
CA THR A 103 -1.74 -24.20 -16.36
C THR A 103 -1.23 -23.23 -17.43
N GLU A 104 -1.99 -23.02 -18.50
CA GLU A 104 -1.65 -22.08 -19.58
C GLU A 104 -1.62 -20.65 -19.05
N GLY A 105 -2.62 -20.29 -18.22
CA GLY A 105 -2.68 -19.04 -17.51
C GLY A 105 -1.48 -18.79 -16.60
N VAL A 106 -1.06 -19.79 -15.82
CA VAL A 106 0.15 -19.72 -14.97
C VAL A 106 1.37 -19.38 -15.83
N ARG A 107 1.55 -20.07 -16.97
CA ARG A 107 2.71 -19.84 -17.85
C ARG A 107 2.73 -18.45 -18.43
N TYR A 108 1.58 -17.92 -18.83
CA TYR A 108 1.48 -16.53 -19.25
C TYR A 108 1.90 -15.58 -18.11
N THR A 109 1.39 -15.78 -16.90
CA THR A 109 1.73 -14.93 -15.75
C THR A 109 3.19 -15.06 -15.32
N ASP A 110 3.82 -16.24 -15.45
CA ASP A 110 5.25 -16.45 -15.21
C ASP A 110 6.10 -15.63 -16.19
N LEU A 111 5.75 -15.66 -17.48
CA LEU A 111 6.46 -14.88 -18.49
C LEU A 111 6.22 -13.37 -18.34
N LEU A 112 5.04 -12.95 -17.89
CA LEU A 112 4.75 -11.56 -17.56
C LEU A 112 5.60 -11.07 -16.37
N GLU A 113 5.74 -11.90 -15.34
CA GLU A 113 6.65 -11.63 -14.21
C GLU A 113 8.10 -11.50 -14.71
N ASP A 114 8.59 -12.43 -15.54
CA ASP A 114 9.95 -12.36 -16.12
C ASP A 114 10.19 -11.07 -16.93
N LEU A 115 9.18 -10.59 -17.68
CA LEU A 115 9.24 -9.29 -18.38
C LEU A 115 9.38 -8.13 -17.40
N LEU A 116 8.54 -8.11 -16.37
CA LEU A 116 8.49 -7.04 -15.38
C LEU A 116 9.75 -7.01 -14.50
N GLU A 117 10.38 -8.15 -14.25
CA GLU A 117 11.66 -8.20 -13.54
C GLU A 117 12.85 -7.78 -14.41
N ALA A 118 12.70 -7.76 -15.75
CA ALA A 118 13.70 -7.35 -16.71
C ALA A 118 15.08 -8.00 -16.47
N SER A 119 15.11 -9.31 -16.21
CA SER A 119 16.33 -10.07 -15.85
C SER A 119 17.03 -9.54 -14.58
N GLY A 120 16.26 -9.18 -13.56
CA GLY A 120 16.76 -8.62 -12.30
C GLY A 120 17.21 -7.15 -12.41
N ARG A 121 16.82 -6.44 -13.47
CA ARG A 121 16.99 -4.98 -13.62
C ARG A 121 15.77 -4.17 -13.20
N GLY A 122 14.63 -4.85 -12.99
CA GLY A 122 13.40 -4.26 -12.51
C GLY A 122 12.64 -3.49 -13.58
N THR A 123 11.40 -3.17 -13.25
CA THR A 123 10.58 -2.25 -14.05
C THR A 123 10.66 -0.86 -13.46
N SER A 124 11.22 0.05 -14.24
CA SER A 124 11.25 1.47 -13.90
C SER A 124 9.89 2.11 -14.20
N ALA A 125 9.25 2.67 -13.18
CA ALA A 125 8.06 3.49 -13.35
C ALA A 125 8.13 4.72 -12.44
N GLN A 126 7.85 5.88 -13.03
CA GLN A 126 7.92 7.16 -12.35
C GLN A 126 9.28 7.39 -11.65
N TYR A 127 9.34 7.27 -10.32
CA TYR A 127 10.52 7.48 -9.49
C TYR A 127 10.97 6.21 -8.74
N VAL A 128 10.37 5.06 -9.06
CA VAL A 128 10.66 3.77 -8.44
C VAL A 128 11.12 2.74 -9.45
N GLU A 129 11.94 1.82 -8.96
CA GLU A 129 12.34 0.61 -9.65
C GLU A 129 11.70 -0.57 -8.90
N MET A 130 10.92 -1.38 -9.62
CA MET A 130 10.10 -2.45 -9.05
C MET A 130 10.68 -3.84 -9.31
N TYR A 131 10.66 -4.70 -8.28
CA TYR A 131 11.25 -6.05 -8.23
C TYR A 131 10.59 -6.90 -7.15
N PRO A 132 10.80 -8.21 -7.11
CA PRO A 132 10.13 -9.17 -8.00
C PRO A 132 8.61 -8.98 -8.05
N PHE A 133 7.97 -9.39 -9.14
CA PHE A 133 6.51 -9.21 -9.34
C PHE A 133 5.75 -10.53 -9.12
N ASP A 134 5.48 -10.92 -7.87
CA ASP A 134 4.73 -12.14 -7.60
C ASP A 134 3.77 -12.03 -6.41
N LEU A 135 2.53 -12.45 -6.61
CA LEU A 135 1.53 -12.63 -5.55
C LEU A 135 1.44 -14.10 -5.09
N ARG A 136 2.17 -14.99 -5.78
CA ARG A 136 2.09 -16.43 -5.66
C ARG A 136 3.25 -16.94 -4.81
N ASP A 137 2.96 -17.90 -3.95
CA ASP A 137 4.00 -18.73 -3.36
C ASP A 137 4.24 -19.86 -4.37
N LYS A 138 5.35 -19.77 -5.12
CA LYS A 138 5.71 -20.68 -6.23
C LYS A 138 5.77 -22.18 -5.83
N VAL A 139 5.57 -22.48 -4.55
CA VAL A 139 5.58 -23.83 -3.95
C VAL A 139 4.18 -24.51 -3.95
N SER A 140 3.09 -23.80 -4.29
CA SER A 140 1.70 -24.32 -4.23
C SER A 140 1.11 -24.76 -5.59
N ASP A 141 0.01 -25.54 -5.58
CA ASP A 141 -0.70 -26.05 -6.77
C ASP A 141 -1.00 -24.92 -7.79
N ALA A 142 -0.56 -25.13 -9.04
CA ALA A 142 -0.62 -24.19 -10.15
C ALA A 142 -2.03 -23.63 -10.39
N ALA A 143 -3.08 -24.44 -10.23
CA ALA A 143 -4.44 -23.97 -10.45
C ALA A 143 -4.89 -22.99 -9.34
N THR A 144 -4.56 -23.30 -8.09
CA THR A 144 -4.88 -22.43 -6.96
C THR A 144 -4.01 -21.17 -6.91
N SER A 145 -2.76 -21.23 -7.38
CA SER A 145 -1.89 -20.06 -7.44
C SER A 145 -2.36 -19.07 -8.51
N PHE A 146 -2.77 -19.55 -9.67
CA PHE A 146 -3.34 -18.72 -10.75
C PHE A 146 -4.60 -17.97 -10.33
N ASN A 147 -5.53 -18.66 -9.66
CA ASN A 147 -6.79 -18.07 -9.21
C ASN A 147 -6.61 -17.03 -8.09
N ARG A 148 -5.42 -16.91 -7.48
CA ARG A 148 -5.13 -15.85 -6.49
C ARG A 148 -4.68 -14.55 -7.15
N SER A 149 -3.94 -14.66 -8.25
CA SER A 149 -3.38 -13.52 -8.98
C SER A 149 -4.23 -13.09 -10.16
N THR A 150 -5.28 -13.84 -10.52
CA THR A 150 -6.12 -13.52 -11.68
C THR A 150 -7.60 -13.78 -11.44
N ASP A 151 -8.45 -13.01 -12.12
CA ASP A 151 -9.87 -13.26 -12.26
C ASP A 151 -10.28 -13.16 -13.74
N GLY A 152 -11.25 -13.98 -14.14
CA GLY A 152 -11.77 -13.99 -15.52
C GLY A 152 -10.82 -14.54 -16.60
N LEU A 153 -9.72 -15.21 -16.24
CA LEU A 153 -8.89 -15.95 -17.20
C LEU A 153 -9.13 -17.46 -17.13
N ALA A 154 -9.15 -18.03 -15.91
CA ALA A 154 -9.25 -19.48 -15.73
C ALA A 154 -10.56 -20.06 -16.29
N GLY A 155 -10.43 -21.07 -17.15
CA GLY A 155 -11.55 -21.77 -17.76
C GLY A 155 -12.41 -20.91 -18.69
N THR A 156 -11.86 -19.82 -19.23
CA THR A 156 -12.56 -18.94 -20.19
C THR A 156 -12.17 -19.25 -21.63
N ASP A 157 -13.04 -18.88 -22.57
CA ASP A 157 -12.78 -18.99 -24.02
C ASP A 157 -12.78 -17.60 -24.68
N ALA A 158 -12.59 -17.59 -26.00
CA ALA A 158 -12.64 -16.40 -26.84
C ALA A 158 -13.91 -15.55 -26.69
N ASN A 159 -15.05 -16.17 -26.36
CA ASN A 159 -16.36 -15.53 -26.32
C ASN A 159 -16.75 -15.08 -24.91
N ALA A 160 -15.90 -15.33 -23.91
CA ALA A 160 -16.14 -14.92 -22.53
C ALA A 160 -16.23 -13.39 -22.43
N THR A 161 -17.34 -12.90 -21.87
CA THR A 161 -17.62 -11.46 -21.70
C THR A 161 -17.19 -10.92 -20.34
N ALA A 162 -16.69 -11.77 -19.45
CA ALA A 162 -16.21 -11.36 -18.13
C ALA A 162 -15.03 -10.38 -18.29
N PRO A 163 -14.81 -9.45 -17.34
CA PRO A 163 -13.55 -8.71 -17.29
C PRO A 163 -12.37 -9.66 -17.04
N VAL A 164 -11.18 -9.26 -17.45
CA VAL A 164 -9.92 -9.93 -17.05
C VAL A 164 -9.28 -9.06 -15.98
N GLU A 165 -8.88 -9.68 -14.88
CA GLU A 165 -8.11 -9.03 -13.83
C GLU A 165 -6.81 -9.80 -13.57
N ILE A 166 -5.69 -9.10 -13.46
CA ILE A 166 -4.38 -9.65 -13.11
C ILE A 166 -3.79 -8.78 -11.99
N ARG A 167 -3.30 -9.40 -10.91
CA ARG A 167 -2.76 -8.76 -9.72
C ARG A 167 -1.40 -9.32 -9.35
N PHE A 168 -0.39 -8.46 -9.24
CA PHE A 168 0.94 -8.81 -8.73
C PHE A 168 1.33 -7.93 -7.55
N LEU A 169 2.09 -8.50 -6.61
CA LEU A 169 2.82 -7.73 -5.61
C LEU A 169 4.19 -7.41 -6.17
N PHE A 170 4.74 -6.26 -5.79
CA PHE A 170 6.14 -5.93 -6.05
C PHE A 170 6.79 -5.37 -4.80
N GLU A 171 8.11 -5.50 -4.71
CA GLU A 171 8.99 -4.63 -3.92
C GLU A 171 9.44 -3.45 -4.77
N ALA A 172 9.72 -2.31 -4.13
CA ALA A 172 10.10 -1.10 -4.83
C ALA A 172 11.20 -0.34 -4.08
N ASN A 173 12.13 0.20 -4.85
CA ASN A 173 13.19 1.11 -4.39
C ASN A 173 13.13 2.40 -5.19
N ILE A 174 13.45 3.54 -4.56
CA ILE A 174 13.54 4.81 -5.28
C ILE A 174 14.75 4.84 -6.23
N THR A 175 14.58 5.43 -7.42
CA THR A 175 15.64 5.56 -8.44
C THR A 175 16.40 6.87 -8.36
N THR A 176 15.80 7.88 -7.74
CA THR A 176 16.37 9.23 -7.58
C THR A 176 16.15 9.73 -6.17
N THR A 177 17.00 10.65 -5.71
CA THR A 177 16.85 11.37 -4.44
C THR A 177 16.27 12.77 -4.62
N GLU A 178 16.32 13.32 -5.84
CA GLU A 178 15.79 14.63 -6.21
C GLU A 178 15.52 14.70 -7.72
N GLY A 179 14.37 15.24 -8.09
CA GLY A 179 14.08 15.51 -9.51
C GLY A 179 12.61 15.73 -9.79
N ARG A 180 12.33 16.15 -11.03
CA ARG A 180 10.96 16.16 -11.55
C ARG A 180 10.66 14.81 -12.16
N VAL A 181 9.62 14.15 -11.64
CA VAL A 181 9.28 12.77 -11.97
C VAL A 181 7.98 12.74 -12.77
N PRO A 182 7.90 11.95 -13.85
CA PRO A 182 6.67 11.77 -14.59
C PRO A 182 5.68 10.96 -13.75
N LEU A 183 4.40 11.29 -13.82
CA LEU A 183 3.33 10.56 -13.12
C LEU A 183 2.73 9.45 -13.99
N ALA A 184 2.54 9.71 -15.29
CA ALA A 184 2.04 8.69 -16.21
C ALA A 184 3.16 7.73 -16.67
N THR A 185 2.89 6.42 -16.66
CA THR A 185 3.85 5.40 -17.13
C THR A 185 3.27 4.44 -18.18
N ARG A 186 4.10 4.09 -19.18
CA ARG A 186 3.76 3.04 -20.16
C ARG A 186 4.27 1.67 -19.80
N ALA A 187 5.21 1.57 -18.86
CA ALA A 187 5.96 0.34 -18.62
C ALA A 187 5.02 -0.82 -18.25
N LEU A 188 4.09 -0.58 -17.32
CA LEU A 188 3.12 -1.57 -16.86
C LEU A 188 2.09 -1.95 -17.94
N VAL A 189 1.76 -1.05 -18.87
CA VAL A 189 0.84 -1.34 -19.98
C VAL A 189 1.52 -2.16 -21.08
N ASN A 190 2.76 -1.80 -21.42
CA ASN A 190 3.51 -2.48 -22.48
C ASN A 190 3.82 -3.94 -22.09
N ALA A 191 4.16 -4.18 -20.82
CA ALA A 191 4.53 -5.51 -20.32
C ALA A 191 3.47 -6.58 -20.60
N LEU A 192 2.17 -6.25 -20.49
CA LEU A 192 1.07 -7.19 -20.76
C LEU A 192 1.11 -7.82 -22.16
N TYR A 193 1.62 -7.07 -23.15
CA TYR A 193 1.61 -7.47 -24.56
C TYR A 193 3.00 -7.76 -25.13
N GLU A 194 4.07 -7.30 -24.48
CA GLU A 194 5.44 -7.39 -24.99
C GLU A 194 5.87 -8.84 -25.26
N GLY A 195 5.42 -9.80 -24.45
CA GLY A 195 5.68 -11.23 -24.64
C GLY A 195 5.15 -11.80 -25.96
N PHE A 196 4.14 -11.17 -26.56
CA PHE A 196 3.57 -11.58 -27.85
C PHE A 196 4.19 -10.86 -29.04
N SER A 197 5.20 -10.01 -28.84
CA SER A 197 5.88 -9.34 -29.94
C SER A 197 6.69 -10.32 -30.77
N TYR A 198 6.60 -10.19 -32.08
CA TYR A 198 7.31 -11.05 -33.02
C TYR A 198 8.39 -10.27 -33.78
N ARG A 199 9.58 -10.85 -33.87
CA ARG A 199 10.70 -10.30 -34.64
C ARG A 199 11.53 -11.41 -35.28
N ALA A 200 11.64 -11.38 -36.61
CA ALA A 200 12.48 -12.29 -37.37
C ALA A 200 13.61 -11.54 -38.07
N VAL A 201 14.85 -11.80 -37.63
CA VAL A 201 16.06 -11.12 -38.10
C VAL A 201 16.98 -12.10 -38.80
N GLN A 202 17.42 -11.71 -39.99
CA GLN A 202 18.43 -12.41 -40.75
C GLN A 202 19.84 -12.25 -40.17
N SER A 203 20.59 -13.35 -40.14
CA SER A 203 21.96 -13.32 -39.63
C SER A 203 22.83 -12.42 -40.51
N PRO A 204 23.59 -11.46 -39.96
CA PRO A 204 24.51 -10.63 -40.73
C PRO A 204 25.59 -11.44 -41.48
N SER A 205 25.89 -12.64 -40.98
CA SER A 205 26.90 -13.55 -41.51
C SER A 205 26.36 -14.58 -42.48
N LEU A 206 25.04 -14.68 -42.68
CA LEU A 206 24.34 -15.64 -43.55
C LEU A 206 24.89 -17.09 -43.55
N ALA A 207 25.53 -17.51 -42.46
CA ALA A 207 26.25 -18.78 -42.39
C ALA A 207 25.30 -19.97 -42.57
N GLY A 208 25.62 -20.89 -43.49
CA GLY A 208 24.74 -22.00 -43.87
C GLY A 208 24.75 -23.23 -42.95
N SER A 209 25.35 -23.15 -41.75
CA SER A 209 25.49 -24.30 -40.84
C SER A 209 24.65 -24.16 -39.57
N GLY A 210 24.18 -25.32 -39.06
CA GLY A 210 23.36 -25.42 -37.86
C GLY A 210 21.89 -25.72 -38.16
N ALA A 211 21.10 -25.94 -37.09
CA ALA A 211 19.65 -26.20 -37.20
C ALA A 211 18.88 -25.00 -37.77
N TYR A 212 19.52 -23.83 -37.82
CA TYR A 212 18.99 -22.60 -38.38
C TYR A 212 20.01 -21.99 -39.34
N PRO A 213 19.78 -21.99 -40.67
CA PRO A 213 20.67 -21.31 -41.59
C PRO A 213 20.61 -19.80 -41.34
N GLY A 214 21.75 -19.12 -41.47
CA GLY A 214 21.84 -17.67 -41.33
C GLY A 214 20.99 -16.90 -42.34
N SER A 215 20.49 -17.55 -43.40
CA SER A 215 19.57 -16.98 -44.37
C SER A 215 18.15 -16.76 -43.85
N TRP A 216 17.75 -17.42 -42.75
CA TRP A 216 16.44 -17.26 -42.11
C TRP A 216 16.10 -15.77 -41.91
N PRO A 217 14.87 -15.28 -42.17
CA PRO A 217 13.66 -16.06 -42.39
C PRO A 217 13.48 -16.66 -43.78
N PHE A 218 14.34 -16.36 -44.76
CA PHE A 218 14.24 -16.93 -46.11
C PHE A 218 15.07 -18.19 -46.29
N LEU A 219 14.51 -19.15 -47.03
CA LEU A 219 15.19 -20.39 -47.39
C LEU A 219 15.96 -20.22 -48.71
N PRO A 220 17.22 -20.71 -48.81
CA PRO A 220 17.99 -20.73 -50.05
C PRO A 220 17.50 -21.86 -50.95
N GLU A 221 16.35 -21.64 -51.60
CA GLU A 221 15.67 -22.63 -52.46
C GLU A 221 15.25 -22.00 -53.79
N ASN A 222 14.87 -22.84 -54.76
CA ASN A 222 14.34 -22.43 -56.07
C ASN A 222 15.17 -21.35 -56.77
N GLY A 223 16.50 -21.55 -56.81
CA GLY A 223 17.43 -20.65 -57.48
C GLY A 223 17.98 -19.52 -56.60
N TRP A 224 17.56 -19.42 -55.33
CA TRP A 224 18.17 -18.49 -54.38
C TRP A 224 19.30 -19.12 -53.58
N HIS A 225 20.40 -18.39 -53.42
CA HIS A 225 21.54 -18.81 -52.60
C HIS A 225 22.27 -17.61 -51.97
N VAL A 226 23.28 -17.89 -51.16
CA VAL A 226 24.11 -16.86 -50.51
C VAL A 226 25.41 -16.69 -51.29
N THR A 227 25.73 -15.45 -51.67
CA THR A 227 26.96 -15.07 -52.38
C THR A 227 27.65 -13.90 -51.71
N THR A 228 28.87 -13.56 -52.12
CA THR A 228 29.63 -12.43 -51.56
C THR A 228 29.77 -11.30 -52.57
N VAL A 229 29.28 -10.11 -52.22
CA VAL A 229 29.34 -8.90 -53.06
C VAL A 229 29.88 -7.73 -52.24
N GLY A 230 30.94 -7.06 -52.70
CA GLY A 230 31.54 -5.93 -51.98
C GLY A 230 32.03 -6.26 -50.56
N GLY A 231 32.55 -7.48 -50.35
CA GLY A 231 33.00 -7.97 -49.03
C GLY A 231 31.88 -8.33 -48.07
N ARG A 232 30.62 -8.38 -48.53
CA ARG A 232 29.43 -8.63 -47.74
C ARG A 232 28.69 -9.85 -48.29
N GLN A 233 28.22 -10.74 -47.41
CA GLN A 233 27.32 -11.81 -47.84
C GLN A 233 25.93 -11.27 -48.17
N ALA A 234 25.31 -11.79 -49.22
CA ALA A 234 23.98 -11.39 -49.66
C ALA A 234 23.24 -12.57 -50.27
N PHE A 235 21.91 -12.54 -50.14
CA PHE A 235 20.97 -13.43 -50.77
C PHE A 235 20.75 -13.00 -52.23
N TRP A 236 20.86 -13.93 -53.17
CA TRP A 236 20.87 -13.61 -54.59
C TRP A 236 20.26 -14.75 -55.41
N ALA A 237 19.58 -14.41 -56.50
CA ALA A 237 19.01 -15.33 -57.47
C ALA A 237 19.67 -15.13 -58.83
N GLY A 238 20.93 -15.57 -58.94
CA GLY A 238 21.69 -15.46 -60.19
C GLY A 238 22.71 -16.57 -60.34
N ASN A 239 23.60 -16.43 -61.31
CA ASN A 239 24.56 -17.47 -61.66
C ASN A 239 25.98 -17.04 -61.25
N ASP A 240 26.55 -17.72 -60.26
CA ASP A 240 27.89 -17.42 -59.72
C ASP A 240 28.99 -17.46 -60.79
N THR A 241 28.79 -18.20 -61.89
CA THR A 241 29.77 -18.30 -62.98
C THR A 241 29.78 -17.04 -63.85
N THR A 242 28.60 -16.46 -64.11
CA THR A 242 28.46 -15.30 -65.00
C THR A 242 28.37 -13.98 -64.24
N SER A 243 28.20 -14.03 -62.91
CA SER A 243 27.89 -12.87 -62.06
C SER A 243 26.65 -12.10 -62.52
N ARG A 244 25.72 -12.78 -63.19
CA ARG A 244 24.45 -12.24 -63.71
C ARG A 244 23.33 -13.26 -63.50
N TYR A 245 22.08 -12.83 -63.52
CA TYR A 245 20.97 -13.79 -63.64
C TYR A 245 20.88 -14.34 -65.07
N ASP A 246 20.31 -15.54 -65.22
CA ASP A 246 20.04 -16.13 -66.53
C ASP A 246 18.68 -15.63 -67.07
N ASN A 247 18.49 -15.64 -68.40
CA ASN A 247 17.20 -15.29 -69.02
C ASN A 247 16.14 -16.35 -68.69
N ASN A 248 14.86 -15.94 -68.68
CA ASN A 248 13.70 -16.81 -68.44
C ASN A 248 13.76 -17.55 -67.09
N VAL A 249 14.21 -16.84 -66.06
CA VAL A 249 14.29 -17.34 -64.68
C VAL A 249 13.06 -16.89 -63.90
N ASP A 250 12.44 -17.80 -63.14
CA ASP A 250 11.44 -17.47 -62.13
C ASP A 250 11.86 -18.15 -60.82
N ALA A 251 12.57 -17.40 -59.98
CA ALA A 251 13.16 -17.87 -58.73
C ALA A 251 12.35 -17.34 -57.55
N SER A 252 11.74 -18.23 -56.77
CA SER A 252 10.92 -17.86 -55.62
C SER A 252 11.38 -18.54 -54.34
N SER A 253 11.86 -17.78 -53.36
CA SER A 253 12.19 -18.30 -52.02
C SER A 253 11.01 -18.15 -51.08
N SER A 254 10.68 -19.16 -50.28
CA SER A 254 9.68 -19.01 -49.22
C SER A 254 10.31 -18.62 -47.89
N THR A 255 9.51 -18.01 -47.01
CA THR A 255 9.87 -17.83 -45.61
C THR A 255 9.49 -19.04 -44.77
N SER A 256 10.34 -19.37 -43.78
CA SER A 256 10.03 -20.36 -42.75
C SER A 256 9.99 -19.72 -41.36
N ALA A 257 9.05 -20.11 -40.51
CA ALA A 257 9.05 -19.70 -39.10
C ALA A 257 10.07 -20.48 -38.24
N ASP A 258 10.36 -21.75 -38.57
CA ASP A 258 11.30 -22.59 -37.82
C ASP A 258 11.91 -23.73 -38.68
N PRO A 259 13.18 -23.64 -39.11
CA PRO A 259 13.85 -24.65 -39.94
C PRO A 259 14.15 -25.98 -39.23
N ALA A 260 14.15 -26.06 -37.89
CA ALA A 260 14.52 -27.28 -37.16
C ALA A 260 13.30 -28.17 -36.81
N LEU A 261 12.11 -27.58 -36.65
CA LEU A 261 10.90 -28.28 -36.19
C LEU A 261 9.69 -28.15 -37.12
N ALA A 262 9.72 -27.27 -38.14
CA ALA A 262 8.60 -27.14 -39.06
C ALA A 262 9.01 -26.65 -40.45
N ALA A 263 9.06 -27.58 -41.40
CA ALA A 263 8.82 -27.21 -42.79
C ALA A 263 7.37 -26.68 -42.92
N GLY A 264 7.20 -25.35 -42.96
CA GLY A 264 5.93 -24.73 -43.36
C GLY A 264 5.08 -24.02 -42.30
N LEU A 265 5.58 -23.71 -41.11
CA LEU A 265 4.86 -22.78 -40.22
C LEU A 265 4.92 -21.34 -40.76
N PRO A 266 3.78 -20.64 -40.89
CA PRO A 266 3.71 -19.25 -41.34
C PRO A 266 4.21 -18.29 -40.26
N PHE A 267 4.49 -17.04 -40.64
CA PHE A 267 4.56 -15.95 -39.67
C PHE A 267 3.19 -15.73 -39.04
N ASP A 268 3.18 -15.44 -37.74
CA ASP A 268 1.95 -15.15 -37.03
C ASP A 268 1.85 -13.67 -36.68
N PHE A 269 0.97 -12.98 -37.38
CA PHE A 269 0.68 -11.57 -37.17
C PHE A 269 -0.63 -11.35 -36.39
N ARG A 270 -1.26 -12.42 -35.87
CA ARG A 270 -2.47 -12.33 -35.03
C ARG A 270 -2.23 -11.53 -33.74
N PHE A 271 -1.02 -11.59 -33.22
CA PHE A 271 -0.64 -10.91 -31.97
C PHE A 271 -0.30 -9.43 -32.15
N ALA A 272 0.10 -9.05 -33.37
CA ALA A 272 0.76 -7.79 -33.62
C ALA A 272 -0.22 -6.62 -33.69
N SER A 273 0.22 -5.46 -33.20
CA SER A 273 -0.52 -4.19 -33.31
C SER A 273 -0.14 -3.40 -34.56
N ARG A 274 1.03 -3.71 -35.13
CA ARG A 274 1.64 -3.09 -36.31
C ARG A 274 2.69 -4.06 -36.84
N ALA A 275 2.98 -4.03 -38.14
CA ALA A 275 3.97 -4.90 -38.73
C ALA A 275 4.66 -4.25 -39.93
N TRP A 276 5.98 -4.45 -40.05
CA TRP A 276 6.79 -4.01 -41.18
C TRP A 276 8.01 -4.91 -41.37
N ALA A 277 8.59 -4.88 -42.56
CA ALA A 277 9.87 -5.52 -42.83
C ALA A 277 10.87 -4.49 -43.38
N THR A 278 12.13 -4.59 -42.96
CA THR A 278 13.23 -3.78 -43.50
C THR A 278 14.32 -4.67 -44.06
N PHE A 279 14.98 -4.25 -45.13
CA PHE A 279 16.15 -4.94 -45.66
C PHE A 279 17.03 -4.00 -46.48
N ASN A 280 18.27 -4.42 -46.70
CA ASN A 280 19.23 -3.72 -47.54
C ASN A 280 19.38 -4.46 -48.87
N TYR A 281 19.52 -3.71 -49.95
CA TYR A 281 19.69 -4.29 -51.28
C TYR A 281 20.60 -3.44 -52.18
N THR A 282 21.15 -4.08 -53.22
CA THR A 282 21.84 -3.41 -54.32
C THR A 282 21.65 -4.21 -55.61
N GLY A 283 21.60 -3.52 -56.75
CA GLY A 283 21.59 -4.16 -58.05
C GLY A 283 20.51 -3.64 -59.00
N THR A 284 20.50 -4.20 -60.20
CA THR A 284 19.65 -3.74 -61.31
C THR A 284 19.09 -4.90 -62.13
N VAL A 285 18.01 -4.60 -62.83
CA VAL A 285 17.34 -5.47 -63.81
C VAL A 285 17.38 -4.84 -65.20
N ASN A 286 17.27 -5.67 -66.24
CA ASN A 286 17.43 -5.26 -67.64
C ASN A 286 16.08 -5.13 -68.37
N GLY A 287 15.30 -4.12 -67.99
CA GLY A 287 14.02 -3.81 -68.63
C GLY A 287 12.82 -4.01 -67.70
N PRO A 288 11.60 -3.72 -68.17
CA PRO A 288 10.38 -3.75 -67.34
C PRO A 288 9.81 -5.16 -67.11
N GLY A 289 10.24 -6.17 -67.88
CA GLY A 289 9.84 -7.58 -67.71
C GLY A 289 10.60 -8.30 -66.60
N ASP A 290 11.77 -7.80 -66.23
CA ASP A 290 12.59 -8.31 -65.13
C ASP A 290 12.27 -7.59 -63.83
N TYR A 291 12.04 -8.32 -62.73
CA TYR A 291 11.70 -7.71 -61.45
C TYR A 291 12.04 -8.58 -60.23
N LEU A 292 12.19 -7.91 -59.08
CA LEU A 292 12.09 -8.53 -57.76
C LEU A 292 10.86 -8.00 -57.04
N ARG A 293 10.03 -8.91 -56.52
CA ARG A 293 8.86 -8.60 -55.70
C ARG A 293 8.96 -9.31 -54.35
N ILE A 294 8.32 -8.72 -53.34
CA ILE A 294 7.94 -9.45 -52.13
C ILE A 294 6.45 -9.76 -52.25
N GLU A 295 6.12 -11.02 -52.08
CA GLU A 295 4.75 -11.51 -52.14
C GLU A 295 4.37 -12.16 -50.81
N TYR A 296 3.08 -12.21 -50.52
CA TYR A 296 2.54 -12.87 -49.34
C TYR A 296 1.37 -13.77 -49.70
N ALA A 297 1.20 -14.85 -48.92
CA ALA A 297 0.09 -15.78 -49.04
C ALA A 297 -0.52 -16.06 -47.66
N HIS A 298 -1.84 -16.29 -47.64
CA HIS A 298 -2.62 -16.50 -46.42
C HIS A 298 -3.07 -17.96 -46.25
N PRO A 299 -3.45 -18.36 -45.02
CA PRO A 299 -4.17 -19.61 -44.80
C PRO A 299 -5.48 -19.67 -45.61
N PRO A 300 -6.03 -20.88 -45.82
CA PRO A 300 -5.53 -22.17 -45.33
C PRO A 300 -4.50 -22.84 -46.24
N ALA A 301 -4.46 -22.49 -47.53
CA ALA A 301 -3.66 -23.21 -48.53
C ALA A 301 -2.29 -22.59 -48.83
N TYR A 302 -2.08 -21.30 -48.55
CA TYR A 302 -0.86 -20.55 -48.89
C TYR A 302 -0.46 -20.64 -50.38
N THR A 303 -1.44 -20.78 -51.27
CA THR A 303 -1.25 -20.91 -52.72
C THR A 303 -1.40 -19.60 -53.46
N ASP A 304 -2.19 -18.67 -52.93
CA ASP A 304 -2.53 -17.41 -53.58
C ASP A 304 -1.60 -16.29 -53.13
N TRP A 305 -0.66 -15.94 -54.00
CA TRP A 305 0.39 -14.96 -53.72
C TRP A 305 0.00 -13.56 -54.18
N THR A 306 0.03 -12.61 -53.26
CA THR A 306 -0.29 -11.20 -53.49
C THR A 306 0.95 -10.34 -53.35
N ASN A 307 1.13 -9.34 -54.22
CA ASN A 307 2.29 -8.44 -54.18
C ASN A 307 2.21 -7.43 -53.02
N LEU A 308 3.33 -7.22 -52.34
CA LEU A 308 3.56 -6.06 -51.48
C LEU A 308 4.15 -4.90 -52.32
N SER A 309 3.96 -3.67 -51.84
CA SER A 309 4.39 -2.46 -52.54
C SER A 309 5.60 -1.81 -51.89
N PHE A 310 6.56 -1.39 -52.72
CA PHE A 310 7.67 -0.49 -52.42
C PHE A 310 7.25 0.95 -52.78
N GLY A 311 6.38 1.54 -51.96
CA GLY A 311 5.73 2.82 -52.28
C GLY A 311 4.66 2.67 -53.38
N ALA A 312 4.88 3.27 -54.55
CA ALA A 312 3.92 3.26 -55.66
C ALA A 312 4.05 2.04 -56.61
N SER A 313 5.09 1.22 -56.46
CA SER A 313 5.40 0.08 -57.33
C SER A 313 5.43 -1.22 -56.54
N ALA A 314 5.06 -2.34 -57.16
CA ALA A 314 5.28 -3.68 -56.62
C ALA A 314 6.72 -4.18 -56.87
N ASN A 315 7.39 -3.65 -57.89
CA ASN A 315 8.75 -4.02 -58.27
C ASN A 315 9.76 -3.20 -57.46
N LEU A 316 10.78 -3.87 -56.93
CA LEU A 316 11.89 -3.23 -56.23
C LEU A 316 12.66 -2.31 -57.20
N PRO A 317 12.96 -1.05 -56.84
CA PRO A 317 13.65 -0.13 -57.74
C PRO A 317 15.13 -0.51 -57.89
N SER A 318 15.71 -0.23 -59.05
CA SER A 318 17.14 -0.46 -59.32
C SER A 318 18.04 0.54 -58.58
N THR A 319 19.23 0.11 -58.16
CA THR A 319 20.26 0.99 -57.57
C THR A 319 21.51 1.04 -58.44
N ALA A 320 22.38 2.04 -58.22
CA ALA A 320 23.69 2.04 -58.85
C ALA A 320 24.53 0.84 -58.36
N PRO A 321 25.35 0.20 -59.23
CA PRO A 321 26.16 -0.96 -58.84
C PRO A 321 27.03 -0.69 -57.61
N GLY A 322 26.94 -1.57 -56.61
CA GLY A 322 27.69 -1.47 -55.35
C GLY A 322 27.15 -0.43 -54.35
N VAL A 323 26.14 0.36 -54.73
CA VAL A 323 25.44 1.27 -53.83
C VAL A 323 24.30 0.51 -53.15
N TRP A 324 24.43 0.35 -51.84
CA TRP A 324 23.42 -0.27 -51.00
C TRP A 324 22.35 0.73 -50.60
N SER A 325 21.10 0.35 -50.77
CA SER A 325 19.92 1.10 -50.33
C SER A 325 19.13 0.27 -49.32
N SER A 326 18.33 0.95 -48.48
CA SER A 326 17.48 0.30 -47.49
C SER A 326 16.02 0.54 -47.85
N GLU A 327 15.21 -0.51 -47.78
CA GLU A 327 13.78 -0.48 -48.11
C GLU A 327 12.95 -0.88 -46.89
N THR A 328 11.75 -0.28 -46.76
CA THR A 328 10.79 -0.64 -45.71
C THR A 328 9.45 -1.01 -46.33
N VAL A 329 9.00 -2.23 -46.06
CA VAL A 329 7.74 -2.78 -46.56
C VAL A 329 6.70 -2.78 -45.45
N ASN A 330 5.56 -2.17 -45.71
CA ASN A 330 4.43 -2.15 -44.79
C ASN A 330 3.70 -3.51 -44.80
N LEU A 331 3.59 -4.15 -43.63
CA LEU A 331 2.92 -5.44 -43.44
C LEU A 331 1.60 -5.32 -42.67
N THR A 332 1.05 -4.13 -42.48
CA THR A 332 -0.20 -3.89 -41.73
C THR A 332 -1.39 -4.67 -42.30
N ARG A 333 -1.38 -5.02 -43.60
CA ARG A 333 -2.41 -5.89 -44.21
C ARG A 333 -2.41 -7.32 -43.67
N LEU A 334 -1.34 -7.73 -42.99
CA LEU A 334 -1.17 -9.07 -42.44
C LEU A 334 -1.66 -9.17 -40.99
N LEU A 335 -1.99 -8.06 -40.33
CA LEU A 335 -2.44 -8.09 -38.94
C LEU A 335 -3.70 -8.95 -38.77
N GLY A 336 -3.78 -9.69 -37.67
CA GLY A 336 -4.94 -10.54 -37.34
C GLY A 336 -4.95 -11.91 -38.03
N GLN A 337 -3.89 -12.27 -38.76
CA GLN A 337 -3.80 -13.54 -39.48
C GLN A 337 -2.38 -14.09 -39.50
N THR A 338 -2.24 -15.35 -39.91
CA THR A 338 -0.94 -15.93 -40.24
C THR A 338 -0.64 -15.70 -41.72
N ALA A 339 0.63 -15.56 -42.11
CA ALA A 339 1.01 -15.36 -43.50
C ALA A 339 2.40 -15.94 -43.81
N ARG A 340 2.60 -16.37 -45.05
CA ARG A 340 3.94 -16.68 -45.59
C ARG A 340 4.37 -15.53 -46.47
N LEU A 341 5.67 -15.20 -46.43
CA LEU A 341 6.28 -14.23 -47.34
C LEU A 341 7.17 -14.98 -48.34
N ARG A 342 7.39 -14.39 -49.51
CA ARG A 342 8.39 -14.87 -50.46
C ARG A 342 9.07 -13.74 -51.21
N LEU A 343 10.31 -13.94 -51.58
CA LEU A 343 10.98 -13.13 -52.58
C LEU A 343 10.81 -13.81 -53.93
N ARG A 344 10.27 -13.10 -54.92
CA ARG A 344 10.12 -13.61 -56.29
C ARG A 344 10.93 -12.75 -57.24
N PHE A 345 11.99 -13.34 -57.76
CA PHE A 345 12.78 -12.78 -58.84
C PHE A 345 12.30 -13.40 -60.16
N HIS A 346 11.89 -12.56 -61.11
CA HIS A 346 11.50 -12.99 -62.44
C HIS A 346 12.37 -12.28 -63.48
N SER A 347 12.82 -13.02 -64.48
CA SER A 347 13.45 -12.49 -65.67
C SER A 347 12.79 -13.04 -66.93
N ASP A 348 12.60 -12.16 -67.93
CA ASP A 348 12.10 -12.51 -69.25
C ASP A 348 13.26 -12.93 -70.19
N THR A 349 13.04 -12.84 -71.52
CA THR A 349 14.06 -13.20 -72.52
C THR A 349 14.92 -12.01 -72.98
N ALA A 350 14.80 -10.83 -72.36
CA ALA A 350 15.33 -9.56 -72.87
C ALA A 350 16.71 -9.17 -72.33
N GLY A 351 17.53 -10.12 -71.86
CA GLY A 351 18.94 -9.92 -71.52
C GLY A 351 19.21 -9.94 -70.01
N THR A 352 20.49 -9.88 -69.63
CA THR A 352 20.92 -10.16 -68.26
C THR A 352 21.65 -9.00 -67.60
N ALA A 353 21.38 -8.78 -66.31
CA ALA A 353 22.07 -7.81 -65.44
C ALA A 353 22.53 -8.50 -64.14
N SER A 354 23.01 -7.72 -63.17
CA SER A 354 23.46 -8.27 -61.88
C SER A 354 22.32 -8.91 -61.07
N GLY A 355 21.07 -8.50 -61.33
CA GLY A 355 19.94 -8.82 -60.47
C GLY A 355 20.06 -8.07 -59.15
N PHE A 356 19.31 -8.52 -58.13
CA PHE A 356 19.27 -7.91 -56.81
C PHE A 356 19.97 -8.77 -55.77
N TYR A 357 20.92 -8.18 -55.05
CA TYR A 357 21.52 -8.74 -53.85
C TYR A 357 20.77 -8.19 -52.64
N VAL A 358 20.25 -9.06 -51.77
CA VAL A 358 19.42 -8.69 -50.61
C VAL A 358 20.07 -9.19 -49.32
N ARG A 359 20.04 -8.40 -48.25
CA ARG A 359 20.57 -8.79 -46.93
C ARG A 359 19.91 -8.02 -45.79
N ASP A 360 20.24 -8.41 -44.57
CA ASP A 360 19.82 -7.74 -43.33
C ASP A 360 18.29 -7.64 -43.21
N PHE A 361 17.58 -8.70 -43.65
CA PHE A 361 16.11 -8.74 -43.57
C PHE A 361 15.64 -8.82 -42.11
N ASP A 362 14.78 -7.89 -41.69
CA ASP A 362 14.25 -7.77 -40.32
C ASP A 362 12.73 -7.55 -40.40
N VAL A 363 11.95 -8.57 -40.08
CA VAL A 363 10.50 -8.48 -39.89
C VAL A 363 10.22 -8.11 -38.46
N ARG A 364 9.46 -7.03 -38.24
CA ARG A 364 9.03 -6.58 -36.92
C ARG A 364 7.53 -6.50 -36.87
N ALA A 365 6.95 -7.18 -35.89
CA ALA A 365 5.53 -7.20 -35.62
C ALA A 365 5.29 -7.07 -34.11
N PRO A 366 5.50 -5.87 -33.52
CA PRO A 366 5.33 -5.68 -32.09
C PRO A 366 3.86 -5.75 -31.67
N ALA A 367 3.63 -6.42 -30.55
CA ALA A 367 2.35 -6.45 -29.86
C ALA A 367 2.33 -5.32 -28.83
N SER A 368 1.35 -4.43 -28.93
CA SER A 368 1.16 -3.33 -27.98
C SER A 368 -0.32 -3.11 -27.74
N TYR A 369 -0.66 -2.64 -26.54
CA TYR A 369 -2.02 -2.24 -26.23
C TYR A 369 -2.44 -1.08 -27.14
N THR A 370 -3.70 -1.11 -27.59
CA THR A 370 -4.31 -0.03 -28.38
C THR A 370 -5.64 0.34 -27.75
N GLY A 371 -5.92 1.65 -27.62
CA GLY A 371 -7.12 2.16 -26.99
C GLY A 371 -6.85 2.88 -25.68
N GLU A 372 -7.93 3.21 -24.98
CA GLU A 372 -7.90 4.01 -23.77
C GLU A 372 -7.34 3.22 -22.58
N VAL A 373 -6.42 3.85 -21.86
CA VAL A 373 -5.86 3.42 -20.57
C VAL A 373 -6.37 4.37 -19.50
N VAL A 374 -6.89 3.81 -18.42
CA VAL A 374 -7.24 4.52 -17.19
C VAL A 374 -6.18 4.15 -16.15
N GLU A 375 -5.33 5.11 -15.81
CA GLU A 375 -4.29 4.96 -14.79
C GLU A 375 -4.81 5.49 -13.45
N SER A 376 -4.53 4.76 -12.38
CA SER A 376 -4.92 5.09 -11.01
C SER A 376 -3.80 4.69 -10.05
N ASP A 377 -2.96 5.64 -9.67
CA ASP A 377 -1.81 5.38 -8.82
C ASP A 377 -2.01 6.00 -7.43
N THR A 378 -1.68 5.23 -6.40
CA THR A 378 -1.65 5.68 -5.01
C THR A 378 -0.26 5.45 -4.42
N HIS A 379 0.34 6.49 -3.86
CA HIS A 379 1.65 6.43 -3.21
C HIS A 379 1.49 6.71 -1.73
N TYR A 380 1.57 5.65 -0.92
CA TYR A 380 1.67 5.69 0.54
C TYR A 380 3.13 5.81 0.93
N LEU A 381 3.51 6.99 1.41
CA LEU A 381 4.90 7.29 1.72
C LEU A 381 5.04 7.64 3.18
N ILE A 382 5.76 6.80 3.93
CA ILE A 382 6.08 7.05 5.33
C ILE A 382 7.56 7.41 5.42
N GLY A 383 7.86 8.68 5.68
CA GLY A 383 9.22 9.19 5.64
C GLY A 383 9.33 10.71 5.64
N THR A 384 10.54 11.19 5.40
CA THR A 384 10.85 12.64 5.39
C THR A 384 10.81 13.28 4.01
N LEU A 385 10.39 12.52 3.00
CA LEU A 385 10.26 13.00 1.63
C LEU A 385 9.19 14.07 1.50
N SER A 386 9.25 14.77 0.38
CA SER A 386 8.25 15.77 0.02
C SER A 386 7.98 15.79 -1.48
N PHE A 387 6.70 15.89 -1.83
CA PHE A 387 6.24 16.26 -3.15
C PHE A 387 5.76 17.71 -3.20
N TRP A 388 6.07 18.39 -4.30
CA TRP A 388 5.57 19.74 -4.54
C TRP A 388 5.54 20.11 -6.03
N GLY A 389 4.94 21.26 -6.33
CA GLY A 389 4.93 21.86 -7.66
C GLY A 389 4.42 20.93 -8.77
N PRO A 390 3.21 20.34 -8.64
CA PRO A 390 2.65 19.51 -9.70
C PRO A 390 2.37 20.35 -10.96
N SER A 391 2.66 19.76 -12.12
CA SER A 391 2.29 20.25 -13.44
C SER A 391 1.43 19.19 -14.08
N VAL A 392 0.13 19.46 -14.13
CA VAL A 392 -0.87 18.51 -14.59
C VAL A 392 -1.72 19.19 -15.65
N ASP A 393 -1.63 18.65 -16.86
CA ASP A 393 -2.39 19.11 -18.02
C ASP A 393 -3.74 18.40 -18.07
N ARG A 394 -3.72 17.05 -18.06
CA ARG A 394 -4.89 16.19 -18.32
C ARG A 394 -5.35 15.36 -17.12
N GLY A 395 -4.44 14.92 -16.25
CA GLY A 395 -4.77 14.09 -15.08
C GLY A 395 -5.41 14.84 -13.91
N GLY A 396 -5.73 14.08 -12.87
CA GLY A 396 -6.09 14.55 -11.54
C GLY A 396 -5.01 14.17 -10.55
N ILE A 397 -4.68 15.08 -9.62
CA ILE A 397 -3.72 14.83 -8.55
C ILE A 397 -4.32 15.27 -7.23
N ASN A 398 -4.09 14.49 -6.18
CA ASN A 398 -4.40 14.89 -4.82
C ASN A 398 -3.27 14.45 -3.89
N LEU A 399 -2.77 15.41 -3.13
CA LEU A 399 -1.68 15.25 -2.17
C LEU A 399 -2.22 15.52 -0.78
N ILE A 400 -2.05 14.54 0.11
CA ILE A 400 -2.40 14.61 1.53
C ILE A 400 -1.12 14.49 2.35
N ARG A 401 -0.91 15.42 3.30
CA ARG A 401 0.22 15.38 4.22
C ARG A 401 -0.20 14.87 5.58
N THR A 402 0.65 14.05 6.19
CA THR A 402 0.49 13.55 7.55
C THR A 402 1.79 13.76 8.33
N PRO A 403 1.75 13.74 9.68
CA PRO A 403 2.98 13.77 10.47
C PRO A 403 3.92 12.58 10.18
N GLY A 404 3.41 11.49 9.59
CA GLY A 404 4.21 10.31 9.23
C GLY A 404 4.81 10.36 7.82
N GLY A 405 4.34 11.25 6.94
CA GLY A 405 4.74 11.32 5.54
C GLY A 405 3.61 11.83 4.64
N GLU A 406 3.58 11.42 3.37
CA GLU A 406 2.63 11.92 2.37
C GLU A 406 1.87 10.79 1.67
N LEU A 407 0.64 11.10 1.26
CA LEU A 407 -0.19 10.26 0.40
C LEU A 407 -0.43 11.02 -0.89
N LEU A 408 0.09 10.50 -2.00
CA LEU A 408 -0.13 11.07 -3.33
C LEU A 408 -1.07 10.13 -4.10
N THR A 409 -2.15 10.69 -4.64
CA THR A 409 -3.05 9.99 -5.56
C THR A 409 -2.98 10.69 -6.90
N TYR A 410 -2.83 9.91 -7.96
CA TYR A 410 -2.80 10.37 -9.34
C TYR A 410 -3.74 9.51 -10.17
N GLY A 411 -4.51 10.14 -11.05
CA GLY A 411 -5.37 9.43 -11.98
C GLY A 411 -5.42 10.13 -13.32
N ALA A 412 -5.33 9.39 -14.41
CA ALA A 412 -5.37 9.95 -15.75
C ALA A 412 -5.97 8.97 -16.75
N THR A 413 -6.51 9.53 -17.83
CA THR A 413 -7.00 8.75 -18.97
C THR A 413 -6.19 9.13 -20.20
N TRP A 414 -5.60 8.14 -20.88
CA TRP A 414 -4.69 8.37 -22.00
C TRP A 414 -4.64 7.21 -22.99
N ASP A 415 -4.10 7.47 -24.19
CA ASP A 415 -3.83 6.45 -25.19
C ASP A 415 -2.31 6.22 -25.29
N PRO A 416 -1.81 4.98 -25.49
CA PRO A 416 -0.38 4.70 -25.59
C PRO A 416 0.37 5.50 -26.67
N SER A 417 -0.32 6.06 -27.66
CA SER A 417 0.25 6.98 -28.65
C SER A 417 0.48 8.41 -28.12
N ASN A 418 -0.17 8.80 -27.02
CA ASN A 418 -0.17 10.16 -26.48
C ASN A 418 -0.29 10.15 -24.94
N VAL A 419 0.82 9.77 -24.28
CA VAL A 419 0.94 9.76 -22.82
C VAL A 419 0.98 11.19 -22.26
N PRO A 420 0.29 11.50 -21.14
CA PRO A 420 0.36 12.79 -20.49
C PRO A 420 1.78 13.11 -20.02
N SER A 421 2.21 14.36 -20.17
CA SER A 421 3.47 14.89 -19.62
C SER A 421 3.33 15.37 -18.17
N ASP A 422 2.35 14.83 -17.45
CA ASP A 422 2.03 15.21 -16.08
C ASP A 422 3.20 14.81 -15.17
N SER A 423 3.62 15.72 -14.31
CA SER A 423 4.83 15.53 -13.49
C SER A 423 4.79 16.32 -12.18
N ILE A 424 5.55 15.85 -11.20
CA ILE A 424 5.68 16.46 -9.88
C ILE A 424 7.16 16.50 -9.46
N TYR A 425 7.54 17.45 -8.61
CA TYR A 425 8.87 17.41 -8.00
C TYR A 425 8.89 16.46 -6.81
N PHE A 426 9.92 15.64 -6.76
CA PHE A 426 10.22 14.68 -5.71
C PHE A 426 11.57 15.00 -5.08
N ARG A 427 11.66 14.94 -3.75
CA ARG A 427 12.93 14.98 -3.01
C ARG A 427 12.81 14.23 -1.69
N THR A 428 13.88 13.53 -1.30
CA THR A 428 13.91 12.72 -0.07
C THR A 428 13.92 13.55 1.22
N PHE A 429 14.41 14.79 1.16
CA PHE A 429 14.30 15.75 2.25
C PHE A 429 14.42 17.19 1.73
N ASP A 430 13.46 18.03 2.10
CA ASP A 430 13.55 19.47 1.91
C ASP A 430 12.92 20.21 3.09
N VAL A 431 13.69 21.03 3.82
CA VAL A 431 13.19 21.73 5.01
C VAL A 431 11.88 22.51 4.77
N PRO A 432 11.75 23.35 3.72
CA PRO A 432 10.52 24.10 3.51
C PRO A 432 9.31 23.24 3.14
N GLU A 433 9.50 22.08 2.49
CA GLU A 433 8.41 21.22 2.01
C GLU A 433 8.16 19.99 2.88
N ASN A 434 9.07 19.68 3.81
CA ASN A 434 9.01 18.47 4.62
C ASN A 434 7.75 18.44 5.51
N PRO A 435 6.96 17.35 5.46
CA PRO A 435 5.67 17.28 6.16
C PRO A 435 5.83 17.38 7.70
N GLN A 436 6.88 16.79 8.28
CA GLN A 436 7.12 16.88 9.73
C GLN A 436 7.48 18.30 10.19
N VAL A 437 8.30 19.01 9.40
CA VAL A 437 8.65 20.42 9.66
C VAL A 437 7.40 21.29 9.54
N LEU A 438 6.62 21.13 8.48
CA LEU A 438 5.37 21.86 8.28
C LEU A 438 4.35 21.59 9.38
N PHE A 439 4.30 20.37 9.93
CA PHE A 439 3.50 20.04 11.11
C PHE A 439 3.95 20.83 12.34
N GLY A 440 5.26 20.90 12.59
CA GLY A 440 5.84 21.73 13.64
C GLY A 440 5.48 23.21 13.48
N VAL A 441 5.59 23.74 12.26
CA VAL A 441 5.18 25.12 11.93
C VAL A 441 3.70 25.33 12.22
N MET A 442 2.84 24.40 11.81
CA MET A 442 1.41 24.45 12.10
C MET A 442 1.14 24.51 13.60
N LEU A 443 1.76 23.63 14.39
CA LEU A 443 1.57 23.60 15.85
C LEU A 443 2.02 24.90 16.50
N VAL A 444 3.20 25.41 16.13
CA VAL A 444 3.75 26.67 16.65
C VAL A 444 2.84 27.84 16.27
N ALA A 445 2.38 27.92 15.02
CA ALA A 445 1.50 28.98 14.54
C ALA A 445 0.13 28.93 15.23
N CYS A 446 -0.49 27.77 15.33
CA CYS A 446 -1.77 27.57 16.03
C CYS A 446 -1.67 27.94 17.52
N TYR A 447 -0.59 27.52 18.18
CA TYR A 447 -0.32 27.89 19.56
C TYR A 447 -0.09 29.40 19.69
N ALA A 448 0.70 30.01 18.81
CA ALA A 448 0.97 31.44 18.81
C ALA A 448 -0.30 32.28 18.61
N ILE A 449 -1.15 31.93 17.63
CA ILE A 449 -2.44 32.59 17.41
C ILE A 449 -3.30 32.53 18.69
N SER A 450 -3.44 31.33 19.27
CA SER A 450 -4.22 31.14 20.51
C SER A 450 -3.65 31.96 21.68
N ARG A 451 -2.34 31.88 21.91
CA ARG A 451 -1.62 32.55 23.00
C ARG A 451 -1.64 34.07 22.87
N LEU A 452 -1.43 34.61 21.67
CA LEU A 452 -1.42 36.06 21.42
C LEU A 452 -2.81 36.66 21.63
N GLN A 453 -3.86 36.00 21.15
CA GLN A 453 -5.23 36.46 21.33
C GLN A 453 -5.67 36.39 22.80
N GLU A 454 -5.38 35.28 23.49
CA GLU A 454 -5.72 35.11 24.91
C GLU A 454 -4.91 36.09 25.78
N GLY A 455 -3.62 36.24 25.52
CA GLY A 455 -2.76 37.18 26.23
C GLY A 455 -3.15 38.65 26.02
N ALA A 456 -3.61 39.03 24.83
CA ALA A 456 -4.13 40.37 24.58
C ALA A 456 -5.41 40.64 25.40
N TYR A 457 -6.33 39.67 25.47
CA TYR A 457 -7.53 39.79 26.30
C TYR A 457 -7.21 39.80 27.81
N GLN A 458 -6.28 38.97 28.27
CA GLN A 458 -5.87 38.94 29.69
C GLN A 458 -5.27 40.29 30.11
N ARG A 459 -4.35 40.87 29.33
CA ARG A 459 -3.80 42.20 29.61
C ARG A 459 -4.88 43.28 29.64
N PHE A 460 -5.85 43.22 28.73
CA PHE A 460 -7.00 44.12 28.71
C PHE A 460 -7.91 43.94 29.92
N ARG A 461 -8.12 42.71 30.39
CA ARG A 461 -8.90 42.44 31.59
C ARG A 461 -8.17 42.92 32.85
N ASP A 462 -6.86 42.68 32.91
CA ASP A 462 -6.03 42.98 34.08
C ASP A 462 -5.79 44.49 34.26
N SER A 463 -5.93 45.30 33.20
CA SER A 463 -5.89 46.76 33.28
C SER A 463 -7.12 47.40 33.95
N TYR A 464 -8.21 46.65 34.18
CA TYR A 464 -9.35 47.11 34.97
C TYR A 464 -9.20 46.70 36.45
N PRO A 465 -9.67 47.53 37.41
CA PRO A 465 -9.72 47.17 38.82
C PRO A 465 -10.48 45.86 39.07
N ALA A 466 -10.09 45.10 40.10
CA ALA A 466 -10.56 43.74 40.35
C ALA A 466 -12.10 43.60 40.39
N GLU A 467 -12.79 44.63 40.87
CA GLU A 467 -14.25 44.73 40.97
C GLU A 467 -14.95 44.74 39.61
N TYR A 468 -14.31 45.28 38.57
CA TYR A 468 -14.89 45.41 37.22
C TYR A 468 -14.46 44.28 36.26
N ARG A 469 -13.44 43.49 36.60
CA ARG A 469 -12.92 42.38 35.78
C ARG A 469 -13.98 41.37 35.31
N PRO A 470 -15.00 40.99 36.11
CA PRO A 470 -16.04 40.06 35.66
C PRO A 470 -16.97 40.65 34.59
N ARG A 471 -17.04 41.98 34.48
CA ARG A 471 -17.93 42.70 33.55
C ARG A 471 -17.25 43.08 32.22
N VAL A 472 -15.95 42.81 32.06
CA VAL A 472 -15.17 43.16 30.86
C VAL A 472 -15.57 42.27 29.67
N TYR A 473 -16.14 42.87 28.63
CA TYR A 473 -16.64 42.15 27.45
C TYR A 473 -15.50 41.55 26.61
N ARG A 474 -15.51 40.22 26.44
CA ARG A 474 -14.64 39.51 25.51
C ARG A 474 -15.22 39.58 24.09
N ALA A 475 -14.48 40.15 23.15
CA ALA A 475 -14.89 40.20 21.74
C ALA A 475 -14.88 38.80 21.11
N LYS A 476 -16.01 38.08 21.22
CA LYS A 476 -16.14 36.68 20.77
C LYS A 476 -15.85 36.49 19.28
N TRP A 477 -16.11 37.50 18.45
CA TRP A 477 -15.91 37.41 17.00
C TRP A 477 -14.43 37.33 16.60
N PHE A 478 -13.51 38.04 17.27
CA PHE A 478 -12.07 37.95 17.02
C PHE A 478 -11.48 36.59 17.38
N HIS A 479 -11.90 36.02 18.51
CA HIS A 479 -11.49 34.66 18.88
C HIS A 479 -12.08 33.61 17.92
N ARG A 480 -13.27 33.86 17.35
CA ARG A 480 -13.81 33.02 16.27
C ARG A 480 -12.98 33.15 14.99
N ALA A 481 -12.53 34.36 14.63
CA ALA A 481 -11.64 34.57 13.50
C ALA A 481 -10.27 33.87 13.69
N GLY A 482 -9.73 33.89 14.92
CA GLY A 482 -8.52 33.13 15.26
C GLY A 482 -8.70 31.62 15.11
N LYS A 483 -9.84 31.08 15.58
CA LYS A 483 -10.21 29.67 15.36
C LYS A 483 -10.39 29.33 13.88
N ALA A 484 -10.96 30.24 13.10
CA ALA A 484 -11.08 30.06 11.65
C ALA A 484 -9.70 30.05 10.97
N GLY A 485 -8.79 30.96 11.35
CA GLY A 485 -7.40 30.96 10.88
C GLY A 485 -6.65 29.67 11.21
N ILE A 486 -6.83 29.14 12.43
CA ILE A 486 -6.33 27.81 12.82
C ILE A 486 -6.91 26.71 11.91
N GLY A 487 -8.22 26.75 11.64
CA GLY A 487 -8.86 25.81 10.73
C GLY A 487 -8.29 25.86 9.31
N VAL A 488 -7.97 27.05 8.80
CA VAL A 488 -7.33 27.24 7.49
C VAL A 488 -5.91 26.65 7.46
N LEU A 489 -5.12 26.85 8.52
CA LEU A 489 -3.79 26.24 8.64
C LEU A 489 -3.88 24.72 8.66
N ILE A 490 -4.79 24.15 9.46
CA ILE A 490 -5.01 22.71 9.52
C ILE A 490 -5.41 22.15 8.13
N LEU A 491 -6.36 22.81 7.45
CA LEU A 491 -6.80 22.39 6.13
C LEU A 491 -5.65 22.35 5.11
N PHE A 492 -4.90 23.44 4.98
CA PHE A 492 -3.82 23.52 3.99
C PHE A 492 -2.57 22.74 4.36
N TYR A 493 -2.39 22.41 5.63
CA TYR A 493 -1.40 21.42 6.05
C TYR A 493 -1.78 20.03 5.53
N PHE A 494 -2.97 19.52 5.90
CA PHE A 494 -3.38 18.16 5.53
C PHE A 494 -3.66 17.99 4.05
N VAL A 495 -4.25 19.00 3.40
CA VAL A 495 -4.66 18.93 2.00
C VAL A 495 -4.14 20.18 1.26
N PRO A 496 -2.84 20.22 0.89
CA PRO A 496 -2.26 21.34 0.14
C PRO A 496 -2.91 21.58 -1.23
N THR A 497 -3.59 20.58 -1.77
CA THR A 497 -4.33 20.61 -3.04
C THR A 497 -5.81 20.99 -2.87
N ALA A 498 -6.27 21.39 -1.68
CA ALA A 498 -7.70 21.63 -1.39
C ALA A 498 -8.41 22.61 -2.34
N LEU A 499 -7.66 23.54 -2.96
CA LEU A 499 -8.19 24.50 -3.93
C LEU A 499 -8.59 23.85 -5.27
N TRP A 500 -8.07 22.66 -5.58
CA TRP A 500 -8.41 21.95 -6.81
C TRP A 500 -9.88 21.53 -6.85
N VAL A 501 -10.48 21.23 -5.70
CA VAL A 501 -11.89 20.83 -5.61
C VAL A 501 -12.84 21.97 -6.01
N ILE A 502 -12.40 23.22 -5.88
CA ILE A 502 -13.14 24.41 -6.34
C ILE A 502 -12.68 24.90 -7.72
N GLY A 503 -11.95 24.05 -8.47
CA GLY A 503 -11.49 24.33 -9.84
C GLY A 503 -10.23 25.19 -9.94
N ILE A 504 -9.64 25.60 -8.81
CA ILE A 504 -8.41 26.39 -8.79
C ILE A 504 -7.22 25.43 -8.71
N ARG A 505 -6.49 25.25 -9.83
CA ARG A 505 -5.29 24.41 -9.91
C ARG A 505 -4.07 25.03 -9.22
N ALA A 506 -4.22 25.44 -7.97
CA ALA A 506 -3.16 25.98 -7.12
C ALA A 506 -2.84 25.00 -5.98
N VAL A 507 -1.56 24.82 -5.69
CA VAL A 507 -1.08 23.99 -4.58
C VAL A 507 -0.38 24.87 -3.56
N VAL A 508 -0.75 24.70 -2.30
CA VAL A 508 -0.06 25.36 -1.19
C VAL A 508 1.26 24.63 -0.93
N THR A 509 2.30 25.10 -1.60
CA THR A 509 3.67 24.64 -1.32
C THR A 509 4.05 24.98 0.12
N GLY A 510 5.02 24.27 0.66
CA GLY A 510 5.57 24.49 1.98
C GLY A 510 6.05 25.93 2.17
N LEU A 511 6.76 26.52 1.21
CA LEU A 511 7.16 27.94 1.30
C LEU A 511 5.95 28.88 1.40
N ILE A 512 4.88 28.65 0.62
CA ILE A 512 3.63 29.42 0.73
C ILE A 512 3.00 29.20 2.11
N TYR A 513 3.02 27.97 2.62
CA TYR A 513 2.49 27.63 3.94
C TYR A 513 3.24 28.32 5.09
N TRP A 514 4.57 28.42 5.00
CA TRP A 514 5.39 29.19 5.95
C TRP A 514 4.98 30.66 5.98
N ILE A 515 4.85 31.28 4.81
CA ILE A 515 4.42 32.68 4.67
C ILE A 515 2.99 32.85 5.22
N LEU A 516 2.07 31.95 4.85
CA LEU A 516 0.69 31.95 5.34
C LEU A 516 0.61 31.85 6.87
N SER A 517 1.42 30.96 7.46
CA SER A 517 1.50 30.76 8.91
C SER A 517 2.00 32.02 9.62
N LEU A 518 3.10 32.59 9.14
CA LEU A 518 3.67 33.82 9.70
C LEU A 518 2.69 35.00 9.59
N THR A 519 2.10 35.18 8.40
CA THR A 519 1.17 36.28 8.13
C THR A 519 -0.10 36.18 8.98
N LEU A 520 -0.69 34.98 9.13
CA LEU A 520 -1.85 34.79 10.00
C LEU A 520 -1.53 35.06 11.47
N VAL A 521 -0.37 34.59 11.96
CA VAL A 521 0.07 34.86 13.35
C VAL A 521 0.22 36.37 13.58
N LEU A 522 0.91 37.07 12.68
CA LEU A 522 1.15 38.51 12.80
C LEU A 522 -0.13 39.32 12.65
N MET A 523 -0.96 39.04 11.65
CA MET A 523 -2.22 39.76 11.41
C MET A 523 -3.18 39.56 12.57
N LEU A 524 -3.48 38.32 12.96
CA LEU A 524 -4.43 38.05 14.04
C LEU A 524 -3.91 38.56 15.38
N GLY A 525 -2.60 38.43 15.65
CA GLY A 525 -1.97 38.94 16.86
C GLY A 525 -1.99 40.47 16.95
N PHE A 526 -1.59 41.15 15.87
CA PHE A 526 -1.54 42.62 15.82
C PHE A 526 -2.94 43.22 15.89
N VAL A 527 -3.88 42.74 15.07
CA VAL A 527 -5.26 43.25 15.04
C VAL A 527 -5.96 43.05 16.39
N THR A 528 -5.75 41.90 17.04
CA THR A 528 -6.34 41.66 18.37
C THR A 528 -5.74 42.60 19.42
N ARG A 529 -4.43 42.85 19.35
CA ARG A 529 -3.74 43.77 20.28
C ARG A 529 -4.16 45.23 20.08
N THR A 530 -4.22 45.71 18.85
CA THR A 530 -4.62 47.09 18.55
C THR A 530 -6.07 47.35 18.95
N TYR A 531 -6.97 46.40 18.67
CA TYR A 531 -8.37 46.50 19.06
C TYR A 531 -8.55 46.68 20.57
N TYR A 532 -8.00 45.77 21.39
CA TYR A 532 -8.12 45.88 22.84
C TYR A 532 -7.39 47.12 23.40
N LYS A 533 -6.31 47.58 22.76
CA LYS A 533 -5.62 48.83 23.14
C LYS A 533 -6.45 50.08 22.87
N GLN A 534 -7.26 50.12 21.79
CA GLN A 534 -8.14 51.24 21.51
C GLN A 534 -9.30 51.33 22.53
N HIS A 535 -9.87 50.17 22.92
CA HIS A 535 -10.99 50.12 23.87
C HIS A 535 -10.57 50.35 25.33
N LEU A 536 -9.26 50.34 25.61
CA LEU A 536 -8.68 50.74 26.89
C LEU A 536 -8.91 52.23 27.21
N GLY A 537 -9.11 53.07 26.18
CA GLY A 537 -9.32 54.52 26.33
C GLY A 537 -10.76 54.94 26.68
N GLU A 538 -11.73 54.02 26.68
CA GLU A 538 -13.17 54.32 26.86
C GLU A 538 -13.72 53.85 28.23
N ALA A 539 -12.87 53.71 29.25
CA ALA A 539 -13.31 53.33 30.59
C ALA A 539 -14.16 54.46 31.22
N PRO A 540 -15.40 54.17 31.69
CA PRO A 540 -16.19 55.18 32.40
C PRO A 540 -15.56 55.50 33.77
N PRO A 541 -15.60 56.76 34.24
CA PRO A 541 -15.04 57.15 35.53
C PRO A 541 -15.75 56.41 36.67
N PRO A 542 -15.06 56.16 37.81
CA PRO A 542 -15.64 55.43 38.93
C PRO A 542 -16.84 56.20 39.50
N VAL A 543 -17.99 55.52 39.57
CA VAL A 543 -19.15 55.99 40.34
C VAL A 543 -18.82 55.77 41.82
N VAL A 544 -18.81 56.86 42.57
CA VAL A 544 -18.73 56.84 44.04
C VAL A 544 -20.12 56.41 44.55
N GLU A 545 -20.22 55.21 45.11
CA GLU A 545 -21.40 54.78 45.87
C GLU A 545 -21.03 54.52 47.33
N GLU A 546 -21.90 55.02 48.20
CA GLU A 546 -21.78 55.19 49.65
C GLU A 546 -21.61 53.87 50.44
N GLU A 547 -20.91 53.99 51.58
CA GLU A 547 -20.67 52.96 52.57
C GLU A 547 -21.94 52.26 53.06
N VAL A 548 -21.99 50.93 52.93
CA VAL A 548 -22.87 50.09 53.74
C VAL A 548 -22.01 49.21 54.65
N THR A 549 -22.18 49.43 55.94
CA THR A 549 -21.50 48.75 57.05
C THR A 549 -21.91 47.29 57.15
N VAL A 550 -20.93 46.37 57.16
CA VAL A 550 -21.16 44.94 57.43
C VAL A 550 -20.59 44.59 58.80
N VAL A 551 -21.49 44.20 59.70
CA VAL A 551 -21.23 43.78 61.09
C VAL A 551 -20.52 42.43 61.13
N ARG A 552 -19.34 42.38 61.75
CA ARG A 552 -18.52 41.18 61.97
C ARG A 552 -18.85 40.57 63.35
N LYS A 553 -19.49 39.39 63.37
CA LYS A 553 -19.78 38.65 64.62
C LYS A 553 -18.57 37.81 65.03
N ILE A 554 -17.95 38.17 66.15
CA ILE A 554 -16.88 37.43 66.82
C ILE A 554 -17.51 36.35 67.71
N ILE A 555 -17.10 35.10 67.56
CA ILE A 555 -17.44 34.00 68.49
C ILE A 555 -16.11 33.44 69.02
N SER A 556 -15.92 33.55 70.33
CA SER A 556 -14.81 32.99 71.09
C SER A 556 -14.97 31.47 71.29
N PRO A 557 -13.89 30.66 71.33
CA PRO A 557 -13.98 29.24 71.67
C PRO A 557 -13.94 29.00 73.20
N ALA A 558 -14.66 27.98 73.63
CA ALA A 558 -14.77 27.45 74.99
C ALA A 558 -13.57 26.53 75.34
N PRO A 559 -13.32 26.23 76.64
CA PRO A 559 -12.07 25.62 77.10
C PRO A 559 -11.97 24.11 76.80
N SER A 560 -10.73 23.66 76.58
CA SER A 560 -10.34 22.28 76.30
C SER A 560 -10.43 21.36 77.52
N PRO A 561 -10.81 20.07 77.35
CA PRO A 561 -10.75 19.07 78.41
C PRO A 561 -9.31 18.65 78.71
N GLU A 562 -9.09 18.28 79.96
CA GLU A 562 -7.83 17.84 80.58
C GLU A 562 -7.09 16.77 79.76
N ALA A 563 -5.78 16.96 79.57
CA ALA A 563 -4.93 16.07 78.81
C ALA A 563 -4.56 14.82 79.63
N SER A 564 -4.81 13.65 79.04
CA SER A 564 -4.38 12.34 79.54
C SER A 564 -2.84 12.26 79.66
N PRO A 565 -2.29 11.50 80.63
CA PRO A 565 -0.84 11.38 80.80
C PRO A 565 -0.15 10.78 79.56
N VAL A 566 1.07 11.25 79.29
CA VAL A 566 1.88 10.88 78.11
C VAL A 566 2.61 9.56 78.37
N VAL A 567 2.40 8.57 77.49
CA VAL A 567 2.95 7.20 77.60
C VAL A 567 4.25 7.02 76.81
N GLY A 568 4.55 7.92 75.88
CA GLY A 568 5.81 7.93 75.13
C GLY A 568 5.76 8.84 73.90
N HIS A 569 6.77 8.73 73.03
CA HIS A 569 6.82 9.45 71.76
C HIS A 569 6.74 8.47 70.59
N CYS A 570 6.03 8.86 69.53
CA CYS A 570 5.98 8.10 68.29
C CYS A 570 7.33 8.14 67.56
N THR A 571 7.95 6.99 67.35
CA THR A 571 9.27 6.89 66.68
C THR A 571 9.27 7.25 65.19
N HIS A 572 8.11 7.46 64.56
CA HIS A 572 8.00 7.92 63.17
C HIS A 572 7.79 9.44 63.06
N CYS A 573 6.82 10.01 63.78
CA CYS A 573 6.47 11.42 63.67
C CYS A 573 6.98 12.29 64.84
N LEU A 574 7.62 11.68 65.84
CA LEU A 574 8.21 12.31 67.02
C LEU A 574 7.25 13.07 67.94
N LYS A 575 5.94 12.92 67.72
CA LYS A 575 4.90 13.50 68.59
C LYS A 575 4.62 12.63 69.80
N GLU A 576 4.23 13.27 70.90
CA GLU A 576 3.78 12.62 72.13
C GLU A 576 2.56 11.72 71.87
N ILE A 577 2.51 10.61 72.57
CA ILE A 577 1.44 9.62 72.56
C ILE A 577 0.78 9.65 73.94
N HIS A 578 -0.51 9.96 73.98
CA HIS A 578 -1.28 9.97 75.22
C HIS A 578 -1.82 8.56 75.55
N GLU A 579 -2.08 8.27 76.82
CA GLU A 579 -2.59 6.95 77.26
C GLU A 579 -3.92 6.55 76.61
N SER A 580 -4.72 7.54 76.20
CA SER A 580 -5.96 7.35 75.47
C SER A 580 -5.78 6.99 73.98
N ASP A 581 -4.57 7.11 73.42
CA ASP A 581 -4.33 6.89 71.99
C ASP A 581 -4.07 5.41 71.67
N ARG A 582 -4.63 4.94 70.55
CA ARG A 582 -4.32 3.61 70.02
C ARG A 582 -2.87 3.56 69.54
N THR A 583 -2.07 2.67 70.14
CA THR A 583 -0.65 2.53 69.85
C THR A 583 -0.31 1.17 69.25
N TYR A 584 0.71 1.16 68.39
CA TYR A 584 1.37 -0.07 67.94
C TYR A 584 2.76 -0.16 68.55
N ARG A 585 3.03 -1.25 69.28
CA ARG A 585 4.34 -1.54 69.85
C ARG A 585 5.02 -2.63 69.03
N CYS A 586 6.14 -2.27 68.39
CA CYS A 586 6.96 -3.23 67.67
C CYS A 586 7.70 -4.15 68.66
N THR A 587 8.04 -5.37 68.24
CA THR A 587 8.82 -6.33 69.05
C THR A 587 10.21 -5.83 69.47
N CYS A 588 10.73 -4.76 68.84
CA CYS A 588 11.97 -4.11 69.27
C CYS A 588 11.78 -3.02 70.34
N GLY A 589 10.55 -2.83 70.83
CA GLY A 589 10.22 -1.82 71.83
C GLY A 589 9.81 -0.45 71.28
N ALA A 590 9.92 -0.22 69.96
CA ALA A 590 9.51 1.04 69.34
C ALA A 590 7.98 1.24 69.38
N LEU A 591 7.54 2.44 69.78
CA LEU A 591 6.14 2.85 69.86
C LEU A 591 5.76 3.77 68.69
N PHE A 592 4.57 3.56 68.14
CA PHE A 592 3.99 4.34 67.05
C PHE A 592 2.53 4.66 67.33
N HIS A 593 2.04 5.81 66.84
CA HIS A 593 0.60 5.99 66.63
C HIS A 593 0.11 4.89 65.68
N PHE A 594 -1.07 4.33 65.94
CA PHE A 594 -1.64 3.29 65.08
C PHE A 594 -1.74 3.74 63.61
N SER A 595 -2.11 5.01 63.37
CA SER A 595 -2.16 5.62 62.04
C SER A 595 -0.78 5.84 61.39
N CYS A 596 0.27 6.04 62.18
CA CYS A 596 1.63 6.10 61.65
C CYS A 596 2.17 4.70 61.33
N ALA A 597 1.77 3.68 62.10
CA ALA A 597 2.17 2.30 61.85
C ALA A 597 1.49 1.70 60.60
N SER A 598 0.23 2.05 60.31
CA SER A 598 -0.50 1.55 59.13
C SER A 598 0.07 2.05 57.80
N GLY A 599 0.80 3.18 57.79
CA GLY A 599 1.51 3.69 56.61
C GLY A 599 2.90 3.08 56.38
N LEU A 600 3.38 2.19 57.26
CA LEU A 600 4.74 1.66 57.24
C LEU A 600 4.75 0.15 57.00
N MET A 601 5.46 -0.30 55.96
CA MET A 601 5.63 -1.74 55.68
C MET A 601 6.63 -2.42 56.63
N ARG A 602 7.59 -1.66 57.19
CA ARG A 602 8.64 -2.15 58.10
C ARG A 602 8.92 -1.11 59.17
N CYS A 603 9.28 -1.57 60.37
CA CYS A 603 9.68 -0.69 61.47
C CYS A 603 10.98 0.07 61.11
N PRO A 604 11.01 1.42 61.16
CA PRO A 604 12.23 2.20 60.87
C PRO A 604 13.41 1.88 61.80
N ASN A 605 13.12 1.47 63.04
CA ASN A 605 14.14 1.21 64.05
C ASN A 605 14.80 -0.17 63.90
N CYS A 606 14.03 -1.24 63.63
CA CYS A 606 14.56 -2.61 63.59
C CYS A 606 14.36 -3.37 62.27
N ARG A 607 13.71 -2.73 61.28
CA ARG A 607 13.41 -3.25 59.93
C ARG A 607 12.55 -4.54 59.88
N LYS A 608 12.03 -5.01 61.01
CA LYS A 608 11.05 -6.11 61.05
C LYS A 608 9.68 -5.67 60.50
N PRO A 609 8.92 -6.56 59.84
CA PRO A 609 7.61 -6.25 59.29
C PRO A 609 6.62 -5.87 60.39
N ILE A 610 5.74 -4.91 60.10
CA ILE A 610 4.62 -4.53 60.97
C ILE A 610 3.51 -5.56 60.77
N ALA A 611 2.92 -6.07 61.86
CA ALA A 611 2.00 -7.20 61.83
C ALA A 611 0.77 -6.93 60.94
N ALA A 612 0.37 -7.94 60.15
CA ALA A 612 -0.72 -7.84 59.15
C ALA A 612 -2.06 -7.33 59.71
N GLY A 613 -2.33 -7.52 61.01
CA GLY A 613 -3.53 -7.00 61.67
C GLY A 613 -3.63 -5.46 61.75
N VAL A 614 -2.55 -4.73 61.46
CA VAL A 614 -2.55 -3.25 61.37
C VAL A 614 -2.83 -2.76 59.93
N LEU A 615 -2.71 -3.64 58.93
CA LEU A 615 -2.89 -3.32 57.51
C LEU A 615 -4.30 -3.62 56.98
N SER A 616 -5.22 -4.15 57.79
CA SER A 616 -6.53 -4.65 57.33
C SER A 616 -7.73 -3.75 57.69
N GLU A 617 -7.67 -2.47 57.34
CA GLU A 617 -8.89 -1.70 57.08
C GLU A 617 -8.79 -1.10 55.68
N ARG A 618 -8.90 -1.96 54.65
CA ARG A 618 -9.16 -1.45 53.29
C ARG A 618 -10.55 -0.84 53.31
N LYS A 619 -10.61 0.48 53.15
CA LYS A 619 -11.86 1.24 53.10
C LYS A 619 -12.77 0.66 52.01
N GLN A 620 -14.04 0.45 52.31
CA GLN A 620 -15.02 0.00 51.33
C GLN A 620 -15.58 1.21 50.59
N VAL A 621 -15.63 1.15 49.26
CA VAL A 621 -16.18 2.17 48.38
C VAL A 621 -17.37 1.61 47.60
N SER A 622 -18.40 2.41 47.40
CA SER A 622 -19.56 2.01 46.60
C SER A 622 -19.33 2.34 45.12
N LEU A 623 -19.54 1.35 44.25
CA LEU A 623 -19.48 1.48 42.79
C LEU A 623 -20.83 1.10 42.20
N ARG A 624 -21.27 1.85 41.18
CA ARG A 624 -22.49 1.53 40.45
C ARG A 624 -22.16 0.59 39.29
N CYS A 625 -22.88 -0.52 39.17
CA CYS A 625 -22.73 -1.47 38.06
C CYS A 625 -23.17 -0.82 36.74
N GLU A 626 -22.32 -0.86 35.72
CA GLU A 626 -22.67 -0.35 34.38
C GLU A 626 -23.74 -1.19 33.66
N SER A 627 -23.89 -2.47 34.05
CA SER A 627 -24.84 -3.39 33.41
C SER A 627 -26.28 -3.21 33.89
N CYS A 628 -26.49 -3.01 35.20
CA CYS A 628 -27.84 -2.94 35.79
C CYS A 628 -28.09 -1.71 36.68
N GLY A 629 -27.08 -0.87 36.92
CA GLY A 629 -27.22 0.32 37.76
C GLY A 629 -27.22 0.08 39.27
N GLU A 630 -27.08 -1.16 39.72
CA GLU A 630 -27.05 -1.53 41.15
C GLU A 630 -25.77 -1.04 41.84
N LEU A 631 -25.87 -0.59 43.09
CA LEU A 631 -24.70 -0.22 43.89
C LEU A 631 -24.07 -1.46 44.52
N GLN A 632 -22.77 -1.63 44.33
CA GLN A 632 -21.97 -2.70 44.91
C GLN A 632 -20.88 -2.10 45.80
N THR A 633 -20.64 -2.72 46.95
CA THR A 633 -19.56 -2.33 47.85
C THR A 633 -18.30 -3.13 47.50
N VAL A 634 -17.23 -2.44 47.14
CA VAL A 634 -15.93 -3.06 46.81
C VAL A 634 -14.81 -2.48 47.67
N PHE A 635 -13.71 -3.20 47.82
CA PHE A 635 -12.54 -2.67 48.52
C PHE A 635 -11.82 -1.63 47.67
N GLU A 636 -11.39 -0.53 48.30
CA GLU A 636 -10.59 0.51 47.65
C GLU A 636 -9.32 -0.09 47.01
N GLY A 637 -9.12 0.22 45.72
CA GLY A 637 -8.03 -0.33 44.89
C GLY A 637 -8.36 -1.60 44.08
N THR A 638 -9.56 -2.17 44.21
CA THR A 638 -9.98 -3.33 43.40
C THR A 638 -10.46 -2.87 42.02
N ASP A 639 -9.94 -3.43 40.93
CA ASP A 639 -10.38 -3.03 39.59
C ASP A 639 -11.83 -3.51 39.31
N PRO A 640 -12.78 -2.60 39.01
CA PRO A 640 -14.17 -2.96 38.77
C PRO A 640 -14.39 -3.82 37.52
N ARG A 641 -13.45 -3.83 36.56
CA ARG A 641 -13.55 -4.69 35.36
C ARG A 641 -13.30 -6.16 35.71
N ALA A 642 -12.65 -6.44 36.84
CA ALA A 642 -12.39 -7.80 37.30
C ALA A 642 -13.53 -8.41 38.15
N LEU A 643 -14.46 -7.58 38.63
CA LEU A 643 -15.53 -7.99 39.54
C LEU A 643 -16.88 -8.20 38.83
N THR A 644 -17.67 -9.14 39.35
CA THR A 644 -19.06 -9.39 38.95
C THR A 644 -20.04 -8.69 39.89
N CYS A 645 -21.18 -8.26 39.35
CA CYS A 645 -22.27 -7.69 40.10
C CYS A 645 -23.07 -8.81 40.76
N ALA A 646 -23.30 -8.73 42.07
CA ALA A 646 -24.09 -9.71 42.79
C ALA A 646 -25.56 -9.78 42.34
N ASN A 647 -26.09 -8.70 41.74
CA ASN A 647 -27.48 -8.63 41.31
C ASN A 647 -27.69 -9.22 39.90
N CYS A 648 -26.96 -8.72 38.89
CA CYS A 648 -27.19 -9.15 37.50
C CYS A 648 -26.20 -10.21 36.99
N GLY A 649 -25.18 -10.56 37.78
CA GLY A 649 -24.09 -11.45 37.36
C GLY A 649 -23.16 -10.89 36.26
N GLY A 650 -23.48 -9.72 35.71
CA GLY A 650 -22.64 -9.00 34.74
C GLY A 650 -21.44 -8.32 35.42
N ARG A 651 -20.47 -7.85 34.63
CA ARG A 651 -19.29 -7.15 35.16
C ARG A 651 -19.69 -5.78 35.75
N LEU A 652 -18.98 -5.35 36.78
CA LEU A 652 -19.18 -4.01 37.35
C LEU A 652 -18.84 -2.91 36.34
N ARG A 653 -17.82 -3.14 35.50
CA ARG A 653 -17.41 -2.26 34.40
C ARG A 653 -16.99 -3.07 33.16
N HIS A 654 -17.31 -2.57 31.97
CA HIS A 654 -16.94 -3.24 30.71
C HIS A 654 -15.51 -2.88 30.27
N LEU A 655 -14.92 -3.73 29.42
CA LEU A 655 -13.70 -3.41 28.69
C LEU A 655 -14.03 -2.49 27.50
N ASP A 656 -13.10 -1.58 27.18
CA ASP A 656 -13.23 -0.74 26.01
C ASP A 656 -12.90 -1.58 24.76
N VAL A 657 -13.71 -1.43 23.71
CA VAL A 657 -13.53 -2.19 22.46
C VAL A 657 -12.37 -1.59 21.65
N GLY A 658 -11.57 -2.44 20.99
CA GLY A 658 -10.44 -2.02 20.15
C GLY A 658 -9.16 -1.67 20.91
N LYS A 659 -9.11 -1.88 22.23
CA LYS A 659 -7.91 -1.75 23.07
C LYS A 659 -7.18 -3.08 23.26
N ARG A 660 -5.92 -3.00 23.68
CA ARG A 660 -5.06 -4.15 23.98
C ARG A 660 -4.77 -4.22 25.47
N TYR A 661 -5.11 -5.33 26.10
CA TYR A 661 -5.02 -5.54 27.54
C TYR A 661 -4.01 -6.64 27.86
N LEU A 662 -3.04 -6.35 28.73
CA LEU A 662 -2.17 -7.35 29.36
C LEU A 662 -2.65 -7.60 30.80
N ILE A 663 -3.02 -8.84 31.10
CA ILE A 663 -3.46 -9.26 32.43
C ILE A 663 -2.45 -10.22 33.05
N VAL A 664 -2.15 -9.99 34.32
CA VAL A 664 -1.39 -10.91 35.16
C VAL A 664 -2.37 -11.62 36.08
N ALA A 665 -2.68 -12.88 35.78
CA ALA A 665 -3.72 -13.64 36.50
C ALA A 665 -3.40 -15.14 36.52
N ASN A 666 -3.61 -15.77 37.68
CA ASN A 666 -3.46 -17.22 37.85
C ASN A 666 -4.60 -18.01 37.18
N ASN A 667 -5.81 -17.46 37.16
CA ASN A 667 -7.00 -18.16 36.68
C ASN A 667 -7.33 -17.78 35.21
N PRO A 668 -7.27 -18.71 34.24
CA PRO A 668 -7.60 -18.44 32.83
C PRO A 668 -9.09 -18.10 32.62
N ALA A 669 -9.97 -18.46 33.56
CA ALA A 669 -11.40 -18.13 33.49
C ALA A 669 -11.66 -16.62 33.36
N ILE A 670 -10.81 -15.78 33.95
CA ILE A 670 -10.96 -14.31 33.90
C ILE A 670 -10.83 -13.82 32.46
N ALA A 671 -9.79 -14.26 31.74
CA ALA A 671 -9.54 -13.86 30.36
C ALA A 671 -10.60 -14.39 29.40
N ILE A 672 -11.01 -15.64 29.58
CA ILE A 672 -12.01 -16.31 28.75
C ILE A 672 -13.40 -15.68 28.95
N THR A 673 -13.75 -15.29 30.18
CA THR A 673 -15.01 -14.59 30.45
C THR A 673 -15.01 -13.17 29.89
N TRP A 674 -13.90 -12.43 29.96
CA TRP A 674 -13.76 -11.12 29.30
C TRP A 674 -13.94 -11.22 27.79
N MET A 675 -13.29 -12.19 27.16
CA MET A 675 -13.48 -12.43 25.73
C MET A 675 -14.95 -12.76 25.41
N ARG A 676 -15.59 -13.62 26.21
CA ARG A 676 -17.01 -13.97 26.04
C ARG A 676 -17.94 -12.76 26.12
N ASP A 677 -17.67 -11.84 27.04
CA ASP A 677 -18.44 -10.60 27.20
C ASP A 677 -18.30 -9.70 25.97
N LEU A 678 -17.10 -9.60 25.38
CA LEU A 678 -16.84 -8.81 24.17
C LEU A 678 -17.52 -9.37 22.92
N VAL A 679 -17.73 -10.69 22.86
CA VAL A 679 -18.38 -11.35 21.73
C VAL A 679 -19.88 -11.60 21.88
N LYS A 680 -20.49 -11.10 22.97
CA LYS A 680 -21.95 -11.04 23.09
C LYS A 680 -22.53 -10.28 21.89
N GLY A 681 -23.55 -10.86 21.26
CA GLY A 681 -24.14 -10.33 20.01
C GLY A 681 -23.60 -10.94 18.72
N GLY A 682 -22.76 -11.98 18.78
CA GLY A 682 -22.35 -12.76 17.61
C GLY A 682 -21.09 -12.25 16.91
N LYS A 683 -20.29 -11.40 17.56
CA LYS A 683 -18.98 -10.98 17.06
C LYS A 683 -17.99 -12.15 17.09
N PRO A 684 -17.02 -12.21 16.17
CA PRO A 684 -16.08 -13.33 16.14
C PRO A 684 -15.09 -13.25 17.32
N ALA A 685 -14.62 -14.41 17.80
CA ALA A 685 -13.47 -14.52 18.73
C ALA A 685 -12.43 -15.53 18.24
N LEU A 686 -11.15 -15.32 18.57
CA LEU A 686 -10.06 -16.26 18.35
C LEU A 686 -9.28 -16.46 19.67
N ILE A 687 -9.00 -17.72 20.03
CA ILE A 687 -8.16 -18.06 21.18
C ILE A 687 -6.87 -18.68 20.69
N MET A 688 -5.73 -18.11 21.09
CA MET A 688 -4.41 -18.67 20.89
C MET A 688 -3.84 -19.02 22.26
N THR A 689 -3.53 -20.29 22.49
CA THR A 689 -3.20 -20.81 23.83
C THR A 689 -2.18 -21.93 23.76
N HIS A 690 -1.37 -22.10 24.81
CA HIS A 690 -0.49 -23.26 24.94
C HIS A 690 -1.26 -24.55 25.28
N ALA A 691 -2.36 -24.40 26.00
CA ALA A 691 -3.15 -25.53 26.48
C ALA A 691 -3.91 -26.26 25.35
N ALA A 692 -4.17 -27.55 25.58
CA ALA A 692 -4.88 -28.38 24.62
C ALA A 692 -6.30 -27.85 24.35
N PRO A 693 -6.74 -27.69 23.09
CA PRO A 693 -8.06 -27.14 22.75
C PRO A 693 -9.22 -27.91 23.39
N GLU A 694 -9.11 -29.24 23.49
CA GLU A 694 -10.13 -30.08 24.12
C GLU A 694 -10.35 -29.72 25.60
N ARG A 695 -9.27 -29.43 26.32
CA ARG A 695 -9.33 -29.00 27.72
C ARG A 695 -10.08 -27.68 27.85
N LEU A 696 -9.76 -26.67 27.04
CA LEU A 696 -10.48 -25.39 27.07
C LEU A 696 -11.96 -25.52 26.73
N ARG A 697 -12.30 -26.41 25.78
CA ARG A 697 -13.70 -26.66 25.41
C ARG A 697 -14.49 -27.28 26.56
N LEU A 698 -13.91 -28.24 27.26
CA LEU A 698 -14.54 -28.93 28.40
C LEU A 698 -14.62 -28.04 29.64
N GLU A 699 -13.53 -27.37 30.00
CA GLU A 699 -13.39 -26.62 31.26
C GLU A 699 -14.13 -25.28 31.23
N PHE A 700 -14.20 -24.62 30.06
CA PHE A 700 -14.79 -23.27 29.93
C PHE A 700 -15.95 -23.17 28.94
N GLY A 701 -16.40 -24.28 28.34
CA GLY A 701 -17.59 -24.30 27.48
C GLY A 701 -17.48 -23.50 26.18
N VAL A 702 -16.28 -23.38 25.61
CA VAL A 702 -16.02 -22.63 24.37
C VAL A 702 -16.52 -23.43 23.16
N LYS A 703 -17.75 -23.16 22.68
CA LYS A 703 -18.38 -23.92 21.58
C LYS A 703 -18.18 -23.34 20.17
N LYS A 704 -18.00 -22.02 20.03
CA LYS A 704 -18.06 -21.32 18.73
C LYS A 704 -16.75 -20.64 18.30
N ALA A 705 -15.80 -20.42 19.21
CA ALA A 705 -14.56 -19.72 18.89
C ALA A 705 -13.49 -20.71 18.36
N PRO A 706 -12.79 -20.41 17.25
CA PRO A 706 -11.57 -21.11 16.87
C PRO A 706 -10.54 -21.06 18.01
N ILE A 707 -9.91 -22.20 18.28
CA ILE A 707 -8.84 -22.35 19.26
C ILE A 707 -7.61 -22.86 18.52
N VAL A 708 -6.53 -22.09 18.57
CA VAL A 708 -5.23 -22.41 17.98
C VAL A 708 -4.29 -22.75 19.11
N GLN A 709 -3.80 -23.99 19.10
CA GLN A 709 -2.79 -24.42 20.06
C GLN A 709 -1.40 -23.98 19.61
N ILE A 710 -0.63 -23.40 20.51
CA ILE A 710 0.78 -23.04 20.32
C ILE A 710 1.61 -24.00 21.17
N SER A 711 2.26 -24.97 20.53
CA SER A 711 3.17 -25.89 21.22
C SER A 711 4.07 -26.58 20.21
N GLU A 712 5.31 -26.84 20.59
CA GLU A 712 6.23 -27.63 19.76
C GLU A 712 5.91 -29.14 19.78
N ARG A 713 5.17 -29.62 20.80
CA ARG A 713 4.98 -31.06 21.08
C ARG A 713 3.64 -31.62 20.62
N ALA A 714 2.69 -30.78 20.21
CA ALA A 714 1.34 -31.20 19.83
C ALA A 714 1.18 -31.28 18.30
N SER A 715 0.55 -32.35 17.80
CA SER A 715 0.30 -32.53 16.37
C SER A 715 -0.73 -31.51 15.86
N GLY A 716 -0.37 -30.78 14.80
CA GLY A 716 -1.22 -29.72 14.22
C GLY A 716 -1.24 -28.40 15.01
N ALA A 717 -0.42 -28.27 16.07
CA ALA A 717 -0.19 -27.02 16.76
C ALA A 717 0.83 -26.14 16.00
N ILE A 718 0.80 -24.83 16.27
CA ILE A 718 1.80 -23.90 15.75
C ILE A 718 3.00 -23.93 16.69
N ALA A 719 4.19 -24.21 16.16
CA ALA A 719 5.42 -24.13 16.94
C ALA A 719 5.72 -22.66 17.31
N PRO A 720 6.20 -22.36 18.52
CA PRO A 720 6.54 -20.99 18.94
C PRO A 720 7.53 -20.26 18.02
N LYS A 721 8.44 -20.99 17.37
CA LYS A 721 9.39 -20.46 16.38
C LYS A 721 8.74 -20.04 15.06
N ASP A 722 7.61 -20.64 14.72
CA ASP A 722 6.88 -20.41 13.47
C ASP A 722 5.64 -19.50 13.68
N LEU A 723 5.60 -18.78 14.81
CA LEU A 723 4.49 -17.88 15.17
C LEU A 723 4.28 -16.77 14.12
N ASP A 724 5.37 -16.28 13.52
CA ASP A 724 5.39 -15.11 12.63
C ASP A 724 5.43 -15.46 11.13
N PRO A 725 5.00 -16.67 10.72
CA PRO A 725 3.98 -16.63 9.67
C PRO A 725 2.70 -17.42 10.00
N ALA A 726 2.78 -18.52 10.75
CA ALA A 726 1.62 -19.40 10.94
C ALA A 726 0.55 -18.78 11.85
N GLY A 727 0.98 -18.06 12.91
CA GLY A 727 0.06 -17.35 13.81
C GLY A 727 -0.66 -16.21 13.10
N LEU A 728 0.02 -15.48 12.22
CA LEU A 728 -0.61 -14.41 11.43
C LEU A 728 -1.64 -14.95 10.43
N ARG A 729 -1.37 -16.11 9.79
CA ARG A 729 -2.37 -16.80 8.95
C ARG A 729 -3.63 -17.19 9.71
N ALA A 730 -3.52 -17.53 11.00
CA ALA A 730 -4.68 -17.85 11.82
C ALA A 730 -5.53 -16.61 12.16
N ILE A 731 -4.91 -15.42 12.25
CA ILE A 731 -5.60 -14.16 12.54
C ILE A 731 -6.17 -13.51 11.27
N LEU A 732 -5.55 -13.72 10.10
CA LEU A 732 -5.94 -13.09 8.81
C LEU A 732 -7.43 -13.25 8.43
N PRO A 733 -8.03 -14.47 8.46
CA PRO A 733 -9.46 -14.64 8.18
C PRO A 733 -10.34 -13.86 9.14
N PHE A 734 -9.92 -13.80 10.40
CA PHE A 734 -10.63 -13.12 11.48
C PHE A 734 -10.59 -11.59 11.35
N ALA A 735 -9.42 -11.05 11.00
CA ALA A 735 -9.22 -9.62 10.80
C ALA A 735 -10.05 -9.09 9.60
N ARG A 736 -10.14 -9.87 8.51
CA ARG A 736 -10.84 -9.49 7.27
C ARG A 736 -12.36 -9.35 7.39
N GLU A 737 -13.00 -9.97 8.38
CA GLU A 737 -14.46 -9.90 8.54
C GLU A 737 -14.96 -8.50 8.94
N GLY A 738 -14.10 -7.61 9.46
CA GLY A 738 -14.40 -6.19 9.68
C GLY A 738 -15.49 -5.87 10.71
N LYS A 739 -15.93 -6.85 11.52
CA LYS A 739 -17.02 -6.69 12.51
C LYS A 739 -16.52 -6.36 13.92
N GLY A 740 -15.25 -6.00 14.08
CA GLY A 740 -14.55 -6.04 15.37
C GLY A 740 -14.49 -7.47 15.92
N GLY A 741 -14.20 -7.63 17.21
CA GLY A 741 -14.13 -8.95 17.85
C GLY A 741 -13.13 -8.98 18.99
N ALA A 742 -12.73 -10.18 19.41
CA ALA A 742 -11.70 -10.35 20.44
C ALA A 742 -10.68 -11.45 20.09
N ILE A 743 -9.40 -11.13 20.27
CA ILE A 743 -8.29 -12.11 20.24
C ILE A 743 -7.82 -12.31 21.67
N LEU A 744 -7.73 -13.57 22.11
CA LEU A 744 -7.22 -13.97 23.41
C LEU A 744 -5.91 -14.74 23.26
N TYR A 745 -4.81 -14.17 23.75
CA TYR A 745 -3.53 -14.85 23.97
C TYR A 745 -3.48 -15.38 25.40
N ASP A 746 -3.70 -16.67 25.59
CA ASP A 746 -3.74 -17.31 26.90
C ASP A 746 -2.45 -18.09 27.19
N GLY A 747 -1.77 -17.75 28.28
CA GLY A 747 -0.52 -18.43 28.69
C GLY A 747 0.69 -17.98 27.89
N LEU A 748 0.84 -16.66 27.65
CA LEU A 748 2.00 -16.13 26.93
C LEU A 748 3.32 -16.46 27.63
N ASP A 749 3.35 -16.59 28.95
CA ASP A 749 4.52 -17.06 29.69
C ASP A 749 4.99 -18.44 29.25
N GLU A 750 4.07 -19.35 28.94
CA GLU A 750 4.39 -20.71 28.48
C GLU A 750 4.86 -20.70 27.03
N VAL A 751 4.25 -19.86 26.18
CA VAL A 751 4.70 -19.65 24.79
C VAL A 751 6.10 -19.04 24.76
N ILE A 752 6.38 -18.07 25.62
CA ILE A 752 7.70 -17.44 25.78
C ILE A 752 8.72 -18.46 26.30
N ALA A 753 8.31 -19.37 27.19
CA ALA A 753 9.18 -20.40 27.75
C ALA A 753 9.56 -21.49 26.72
N GLU A 754 8.67 -21.86 25.81
CA GLU A 754 9.00 -22.78 24.69
C GLU A 754 9.69 -22.08 23.51
N GLY A 755 9.45 -20.78 23.32
CA GLY A 755 10.05 -19.97 22.28
C GLY A 755 11.06 -18.95 22.82
N SER A 756 10.94 -17.71 22.34
CA SER A 756 11.70 -16.58 22.86
C SER A 756 10.81 -15.36 23.06
N LEU A 757 11.11 -14.53 24.05
CA LEU A 757 10.40 -13.25 24.26
C LEU A 757 10.48 -12.34 23.02
N ALA A 758 11.62 -12.35 22.32
CA ALA A 758 11.82 -11.51 21.16
C ALA A 758 10.91 -11.90 19.99
N ASP A 759 10.74 -13.21 19.75
CA ASP A 759 9.88 -13.71 18.67
C ASP A 759 8.39 -13.49 18.99
N VAL A 760 8.01 -13.69 20.26
CA VAL A 760 6.64 -13.38 20.72
C VAL A 760 6.34 -11.90 20.61
N ILE A 761 7.25 -11.00 20.99
CA ILE A 761 7.07 -9.55 20.82
C ILE A 761 6.98 -9.18 19.33
N ARG A 762 7.83 -9.75 18.47
CA ARG A 762 7.80 -9.48 17.02
C ARG A 762 6.45 -9.89 16.42
N PHE A 763 5.95 -11.06 16.78
CA PHE A 763 4.63 -11.53 16.39
C PHE A 763 3.52 -10.63 16.93
N LEU A 764 3.54 -10.30 18.23
CA LEU A 764 2.53 -9.46 18.86
C LEU A 764 2.46 -8.07 18.22
N ARG A 765 3.58 -7.47 17.82
CA ARG A 765 3.58 -6.19 17.09
C ARG A 765 2.75 -6.27 15.81
N LYS A 766 3.09 -7.21 14.93
CA LYS A 766 2.39 -7.40 13.66
C LYS A 766 0.91 -7.78 13.86
N ALA A 767 0.65 -8.68 14.81
CA ALA A 767 -0.71 -9.12 15.12
C ALA A 767 -1.56 -7.99 15.74
N ASN A 768 -0.98 -7.18 16.61
CA ASN A 768 -1.64 -6.04 17.24
C ASN A 768 -1.89 -4.91 16.24
N ASP A 769 -0.97 -4.65 15.31
CA ASP A 769 -1.16 -3.67 14.24
C ASP A 769 -2.36 -4.07 13.36
N MET A 770 -2.43 -5.34 12.97
CA MET A 770 -3.57 -5.89 12.24
C MET A 770 -4.88 -5.83 13.06
N ALA A 771 -4.84 -6.16 14.35
CA ALA A 771 -6.00 -6.07 15.24
C ALA A 771 -6.49 -4.63 15.41
N PHE A 772 -5.58 -3.66 15.49
CA PHE A 772 -5.88 -2.23 15.62
C PHE A 772 -6.63 -1.68 14.40
N VAL A 773 -6.17 -1.99 13.19
CA VAL A 773 -6.81 -1.57 11.92
C VAL A 773 -8.26 -2.03 11.84
N HIS A 774 -8.58 -3.21 12.37
CA HIS A 774 -9.92 -3.81 12.30
C HIS A 774 -10.77 -3.63 13.59
N GLY A 775 -10.32 -2.82 14.55
CA GLY A 775 -11.06 -2.54 15.79
C GLY A 775 -11.27 -3.77 16.67
N VAL A 776 -10.34 -4.73 16.61
CA VAL A 776 -10.36 -5.97 17.40
C VAL A 776 -9.76 -5.70 18.78
N THR A 777 -10.43 -6.14 19.85
CA THR A 777 -9.89 -6.07 21.21
C THR A 777 -8.92 -7.23 21.43
N VAL A 778 -7.74 -6.94 21.97
CA VAL A 778 -6.73 -7.97 22.31
C VAL A 778 -6.66 -8.14 23.82
N ILE A 779 -6.68 -9.40 24.27
CA ILE A 779 -6.48 -9.76 25.67
C ILE A 779 -5.31 -10.74 25.74
N ALA A 780 -4.30 -10.44 26.54
CA ALA A 780 -3.16 -11.30 26.77
C ALA A 780 -3.04 -11.66 28.25
N ARG A 781 -2.92 -12.94 28.58
CA ARG A 781 -2.73 -13.42 29.95
C ARG A 781 -1.33 -13.96 30.17
N VAL A 782 -0.74 -13.56 31.29
CA VAL A 782 0.50 -14.08 31.85
C VAL A 782 0.26 -14.58 33.27
N THR A 783 0.84 -15.72 33.63
CA THR A 783 0.78 -16.23 35.01
C THR A 783 1.70 -15.42 35.95
N PRO A 784 1.22 -14.96 37.13
CA PRO A 784 2.01 -14.25 38.12
C PRO A 784 3.33 -14.97 38.47
N GLY A 785 4.45 -14.23 38.42
CA GLY A 785 5.77 -14.73 38.83
C GLY A 785 6.45 -15.71 37.87
N ARG A 786 5.89 -15.98 36.68
CA ARG A 786 6.53 -16.83 35.65
C ARG A 786 7.53 -16.10 34.76
N LEU A 787 7.39 -14.79 34.58
CA LEU A 787 8.34 -13.95 33.85
C LEU A 787 9.13 -13.08 34.84
N ALA A 788 10.39 -12.78 34.51
CA ALA A 788 11.17 -11.78 35.25
C ALA A 788 10.57 -10.38 35.06
N ASP A 789 10.70 -9.49 36.06
CA ASP A 789 10.11 -8.14 36.02
C ASP A 789 10.54 -7.33 34.79
N ALA A 790 11.80 -7.50 34.35
CA ALA A 790 12.32 -6.86 33.15
C ALA A 790 11.61 -7.34 31.87
N ASP A 791 11.34 -8.64 31.77
CA ASP A 791 10.67 -9.26 30.62
C ASP A 791 9.18 -8.92 30.60
N LEU A 792 8.53 -8.92 31.76
CA LEU A 792 7.15 -8.48 31.91
C LEU A 792 7.00 -7.01 31.51
N LYS A 793 7.95 -6.14 31.87
CA LYS A 793 7.95 -4.73 31.48
C LYS A 793 8.12 -4.55 29.96
N ARG A 794 8.96 -5.37 29.31
CA ARG A 794 9.12 -5.37 27.85
C ARG A 794 7.85 -5.82 27.16
N LEU A 795 7.24 -6.90 27.64
CA LEU A 795 5.96 -7.40 27.11
C LEU A 795 4.83 -6.38 27.27
N ASN A 796 4.77 -5.70 28.43
CA ASN A 796 3.79 -4.65 28.70
C ASN A 796 3.87 -3.48 27.71
N GLY A 797 5.03 -3.20 27.14
CA GLY A 797 5.20 -2.15 26.13
C GLY A 797 4.39 -2.38 24.84
N GLU A 798 3.89 -3.59 24.62
CA GLU A 798 3.12 -3.96 23.43
C GLU A 798 1.59 -3.85 23.64
N PHE A 799 1.13 -3.45 24.83
CA PHE A 799 -0.29 -3.34 25.22
C PHE A 799 -0.64 -1.93 25.71
N ASP A 800 -1.92 -1.57 25.63
CA ASP A 800 -2.41 -0.23 26.01
C ASP A 800 -2.70 -0.13 27.52
N GLU A 801 -3.22 -1.21 28.11
CA GLU A 801 -3.55 -1.27 29.54
C GLU A 801 -2.96 -2.53 30.20
N PHE A 802 -2.38 -2.33 31.39
CA PHE A 802 -1.81 -3.38 32.23
C PHE A 802 -2.65 -3.58 33.50
N LEU A 803 -3.02 -4.82 33.80
CA LEU A 803 -3.86 -5.17 34.94
C LEU A 803 -3.23 -6.32 35.73
N ASP A 804 -2.75 -6.01 36.94
CA ASP A 804 -2.27 -7.02 37.86
C ASP A 804 -3.40 -7.53 38.75
N LEU A 805 -3.87 -8.74 38.46
CA LEU A 805 -4.93 -9.44 39.18
C LEU A 805 -4.37 -10.60 40.02
N SER A 806 -3.05 -10.62 40.28
CA SER A 806 -2.40 -11.65 41.10
C SER A 806 -2.95 -11.75 42.53
N ALA A 807 -3.48 -10.64 43.06
CA ALA A 807 -4.08 -10.56 44.39
C ALA A 807 -5.56 -11.00 44.44
N GLN A 808 -6.18 -11.30 43.30
CA GLN A 808 -7.57 -11.78 43.22
C GLN A 808 -7.54 -13.30 43.05
N LEU A 809 -7.86 -14.01 44.15
CA LEU A 809 -8.02 -15.46 44.22
C LEU A 809 -9.35 -15.91 43.62
#